data_AF-A0A395NNJ3-F1
#
_entry.id   AF-A0A395NNJ3-F1
#
_cell.length_a   1.000
_cell.length_b   1.000
_cell.length_c   1.000
_cell.angle_alpha   90.00
_cell.angle_beta   90.00
_cell.angle_gamma   90.00
#
_symmetry.space_group_name_H-M   'P 1'
#
loop_
_entity.id
_entity.type
_entity.pdbx_description
1 polymer ?
#
loop_
_entity_poly.entity_id
_entity_poly.type
_entity_poly.pdbx_seq_one_letter_code
_entity_poly.pdbx_strand_id
1 'polypeptide(L)'
;MAAFYSRVFIIVDALDECQESDGCRSNLLREVFRLQNVTKTNFFATSRFLPEITTKFKACKSFEIRASELDVRKYVHDQIENGTIEHLPSLVENKPGLKEEIVRGISVAVDGMFLLAKIYLDSLVDKVTVTDVREALEQLPKQLAESGENQKLEILNKAYEFAWERINGQKEGFRNIAIRVLMWITCAKRPLSTSELQHALAVKDSDEELDKDAIPQARSMVSFCAGLVTIDEESNIIRLVHYTTQEYFEKKKRDLFPNAENMITTVCTTYISFRSFEAEYDVESAAEEREARLRMYPFYKYASKYWGTHAYVAGGKLGKAALGFLTNENKTSRASEELMFDEHYRYFWPPATGLHLAAYFGLWEVISVLLENGCDVNAKDGDIKAPLYFALHQGHAKAVEVLIDNGSEYLGKEGEYLQIAIMAGYEDIISMLIEKGADIEVMLGGWQTPLTLAADEGREAIVKLLLQKGADIEGGCSRFGSPLLQAALMGHRKIVELLLEWGANIDARRDFNGMTPLWGAVEQGHGPVIQLLLEKGAKSDATVLDSDKLLLLAARRNHMASIALLLEKAPNIHATEFGGSTPLARAAQHDSMIAIALLVEKRADVNATDLFGYTSLAVAARSGSVAAMALLLEKGANIEATDCEGHTPLAIGAIYGATAAIALLLEKGANIEAADREGRTPLWFAARCGHMAAVELLLKWGANIAAVDNHGWTPLTHAVGEERRWRELNCRGMWQHGSHNYGREQLIRAESVRAQLSVGMRPK
;
A
#
# COMPACT_ATOMS: atom_id res chain seq x y z
N MET A 1 -3.67 -13.71 18.46
CA MET A 1 -4.99 -14.10 19.03
C MET A 1 -5.30 -15.59 18.79
N ALA A 2 -5.18 -16.11 17.57
CA ALA A 2 -5.48 -17.52 17.27
C ALA A 2 -4.65 -18.58 18.05
N ALA A 3 -3.40 -18.25 18.43
CA ALA A 3 -2.54 -19.14 19.23
C ALA A 3 -3.02 -19.40 20.67
N PHE A 4 -4.00 -18.63 21.16
CA PHE A 4 -4.57 -18.80 22.51
C PHE A 4 -5.74 -19.79 22.58
N TYR A 5 -6.23 -20.28 21.43
CA TYR A 5 -7.38 -21.18 21.37
C TYR A 5 -6.96 -22.59 20.94
N SER A 6 -7.55 -23.60 21.58
CA SER A 6 -7.24 -25.02 21.30
C SER A 6 -7.70 -25.49 19.91
N ARG A 7 -8.74 -24.84 19.36
CA ARG A 7 -9.26 -25.04 18.00
C ARG A 7 -9.83 -23.73 17.47
N VAL A 8 -9.50 -23.42 16.22
CA VAL A 8 -10.05 -22.25 15.49
C VAL A 8 -10.60 -22.74 14.16
N PHE A 9 -11.76 -22.21 13.77
CA PHE A 9 -12.39 -22.45 12.48
C PHE A 9 -12.60 -21.10 11.78
N ILE A 10 -12.21 -21.03 10.52
CA ILE A 10 -12.46 -19.87 9.65
C ILE A 10 -13.35 -20.38 8.52
N ILE A 11 -14.50 -19.72 8.36
CA ILE A 11 -15.49 -20.02 7.31
C ILE A 11 -15.51 -18.81 6.39
N VAL A 12 -15.28 -19.04 5.10
CA VAL A 12 -15.36 -18.01 4.06
C VAL A 12 -16.46 -18.42 3.09
N ASP A 13 -17.51 -17.62 3.02
CA ASP A 13 -18.56 -17.81 2.03
C ASP A 13 -18.20 -17.07 0.73
N ALA A 14 -18.53 -17.67 -0.42
CA ALA A 14 -18.37 -17.11 -1.77
C ALA A 14 -16.96 -16.56 -2.08
N LEU A 15 -15.91 -17.37 -1.90
CA LEU A 15 -14.52 -16.97 -2.16
C LEU A 15 -14.27 -16.43 -3.58
N ASP A 16 -15.06 -16.86 -4.56
CA ASP A 16 -15.02 -16.38 -5.94
C ASP A 16 -15.52 -14.94 -6.13
N GLU A 17 -16.27 -14.38 -5.17
CA GLU A 17 -16.69 -12.97 -5.19
C GLU A 17 -15.59 -12.02 -4.70
N CYS A 18 -14.51 -12.55 -4.12
CA CYS A 18 -13.32 -11.77 -3.83
C CYS A 18 -12.62 -11.41 -5.13
N GLN A 19 -12.76 -10.16 -5.57
CA GLN A 19 -12.20 -9.69 -6.84
C GLN A 19 -10.66 -9.87 -6.88
N GLU A 20 -10.14 -10.30 -8.02
CA GLU A 20 -8.68 -10.42 -8.24
C GLU A 20 -8.04 -9.08 -8.62
N SER A 21 -8.83 -8.04 -8.88
CA SER A 21 -8.32 -6.68 -9.06
C SER A 21 -7.48 -6.31 -7.82
N ASP A 22 -6.25 -5.88 -8.06
CA ASP A 22 -5.22 -5.55 -7.06
C ASP A 22 -4.68 -6.74 -6.23
N GLY A 23 -4.94 -7.98 -6.65
CA GLY A 23 -4.41 -9.19 -6.01
C GLY A 23 -5.04 -9.50 -4.65
N CYS A 24 -6.22 -8.95 -4.36
CA CYS A 24 -6.91 -9.09 -3.07
C CYS A 24 -7.16 -10.55 -2.68
N ARG A 25 -7.76 -11.35 -3.57
CA ARG A 25 -8.03 -12.78 -3.35
C ARG A 25 -6.74 -13.59 -3.17
N SER A 26 -5.72 -13.34 -3.99
CA SER A 26 -4.39 -13.95 -3.84
C SER A 26 -3.75 -13.62 -2.48
N ASN A 27 -3.86 -12.37 -2.02
CA ASN A 27 -3.35 -11.93 -0.72
C ASN A 27 -4.11 -12.60 0.43
N LEU A 28 -5.44 -12.66 0.36
CA LEU A 28 -6.29 -13.35 1.35
C LEU A 28 -5.88 -14.82 1.47
N LEU A 29 -5.80 -15.54 0.35
CA LEU A 29 -5.41 -16.95 0.33
C LEU A 29 -3.99 -17.16 0.87
N ARG A 30 -3.04 -16.29 0.51
CA ARG A 30 -1.68 -16.35 1.04
C ARG A 30 -1.66 -16.22 2.56
N GLU A 31 -2.39 -15.26 3.13
CA GLU A 31 -2.43 -15.06 4.58
C GLU A 31 -3.16 -16.19 5.31
N VAL A 32 -4.27 -16.68 4.76
CA VAL A 32 -5.00 -17.82 5.31
C VAL A 32 -4.13 -19.08 5.36
N PHE A 33 -3.45 -19.42 4.25
CA PHE A 33 -2.56 -20.58 4.22
C PHE A 33 -1.33 -20.39 5.12
N ARG A 34 -0.78 -19.17 5.21
CA ARG A 34 0.28 -18.84 6.17
C ARG A 34 -0.19 -19.07 7.61
N LEU A 35 -1.40 -18.64 7.95
CA LEU A 35 -1.98 -18.85 9.27
C LEU A 35 -2.16 -20.35 9.56
N GLN A 36 -2.68 -21.15 8.62
CA GLN A 36 -2.79 -22.61 8.79
C GLN A 36 -1.44 -23.32 8.97
N ASN A 37 -0.36 -22.80 8.37
CA ASN A 37 0.98 -23.37 8.56
C ASN A 37 1.56 -23.05 9.94
N VAL A 38 1.19 -21.89 10.51
CA VAL A 38 1.71 -21.43 11.81
C VAL A 38 0.83 -21.89 12.98
N THR A 39 -0.46 -22.15 12.76
CA THR A 39 -1.44 -22.52 13.80
C THR A 39 -2.32 -23.69 13.38
N LYS A 40 -2.94 -24.40 14.34
CA LYS A 40 -3.88 -25.53 14.07
C LYS A 40 -5.28 -25.07 13.61
N THR A 41 -5.35 -24.07 12.73
CA THR A 41 -6.61 -23.48 12.28
C THR A 41 -7.26 -24.29 11.16
N ASN A 42 -8.54 -24.56 11.28
CA ASN A 42 -9.35 -25.22 10.26
C ASN A 42 -9.94 -24.15 9.34
N PHE A 43 -9.89 -24.39 8.03
CA PHE A 43 -10.42 -23.47 7.03
C PHE A 43 -11.47 -24.19 6.19
N PHE A 44 -12.62 -23.56 6.01
CA PHE A 44 -13.69 -24.00 5.13
C PHE A 44 -14.06 -22.83 4.23
N ALA A 45 -14.15 -23.06 2.93
CA ALA A 45 -14.58 -22.06 1.97
C ALA A 45 -15.60 -22.64 1.00
N THR A 46 -16.61 -21.84 0.66
CA THR A 46 -17.49 -22.12 -0.49
C THR A 46 -16.96 -21.33 -1.69
N SER A 47 -17.01 -21.94 -2.87
CA SER A 47 -16.67 -21.26 -4.10
C SER A 47 -17.23 -21.97 -5.34
N ARG A 48 -17.40 -21.22 -6.43
CA ARG A 48 -17.64 -21.78 -7.76
C ARG A 48 -16.41 -22.52 -8.29
N PHE A 49 -16.61 -23.35 -9.31
CA PHE A 49 -15.53 -24.03 -10.03
C PHE A 49 -14.75 -23.05 -10.91
N LEU A 50 -13.89 -22.24 -10.29
CA LEU A 50 -12.92 -21.42 -11.01
C LEU A 50 -11.56 -22.15 -11.03
N PRO A 51 -10.97 -22.43 -12.21
CA PRO A 51 -9.70 -23.15 -12.31
C PRO A 51 -8.60 -22.57 -11.42
N GLU A 52 -8.55 -21.25 -11.29
CA GLU A 52 -7.60 -20.53 -10.44
C GLU A 52 -7.75 -20.89 -8.95
N ILE A 53 -8.98 -20.99 -8.45
CA ILE A 53 -9.29 -21.38 -7.07
C ILE A 53 -9.08 -22.88 -6.90
N THR A 54 -9.66 -23.69 -7.79
CA THR A 54 -9.56 -25.16 -7.73
C THR A 54 -8.11 -25.63 -7.74
N THR A 55 -7.23 -24.97 -8.49
CA THR A 55 -5.79 -25.29 -8.50
C THR A 55 -5.13 -25.04 -7.14
N LYS A 56 -5.51 -23.97 -6.43
CA LYS A 56 -4.97 -23.65 -5.08
C LYS A 56 -5.45 -24.65 -4.02
N PHE A 57 -6.66 -25.18 -4.18
CA PHE A 57 -7.27 -26.12 -3.24
C PHE A 57 -7.16 -27.59 -3.67
N LYS A 58 -6.33 -27.92 -4.68
CA LYS A 58 -6.22 -29.27 -5.25
C LYS A 58 -5.86 -30.36 -4.24
N ALA A 59 -5.14 -30.01 -3.17
CA ALA A 59 -4.74 -30.92 -2.09
C ALA A 59 -5.76 -30.99 -0.94
N CYS A 60 -6.85 -30.21 -1.00
CA CYS A 60 -7.86 -30.11 0.04
C CYS A 60 -9.07 -31.03 -0.22
N LYS A 61 -9.87 -31.29 0.81
CA LYS A 61 -11.16 -31.96 0.64
C LYS A 61 -12.16 -30.99 0.02
N SER A 62 -12.75 -31.35 -1.11
CA SER A 62 -13.81 -30.60 -1.78
C SER A 62 -15.12 -31.40 -1.77
N PHE A 63 -16.24 -30.71 -1.67
CA PHE A 63 -17.58 -31.28 -1.80
C PHE A 63 -18.38 -30.38 -2.73
N GLU A 64 -18.99 -30.97 -3.77
CA GLU A 64 -19.88 -30.23 -4.66
C GLU A 64 -21.23 -30.04 -3.97
N ILE A 65 -21.61 -28.78 -3.77
CA ILE A 65 -22.95 -28.43 -3.27
C ILE A 65 -23.82 -28.19 -4.49
N ARG A 66 -24.84 -29.04 -4.66
CA ARG A 66 -25.74 -29.00 -5.80
C ARG A 66 -27.19 -29.13 -5.35
N ALA A 67 -28.07 -28.28 -5.89
CA ALA A 67 -29.49 -28.40 -5.65
C ALA A 67 -30.05 -29.64 -6.36
N SER A 68 -30.89 -30.39 -5.65
CA SER A 68 -31.61 -31.52 -6.21
C SER A 68 -32.79 -31.06 -7.07
N GLU A 69 -33.31 -31.95 -7.91
CA GLU A 69 -34.56 -31.69 -8.65
C GLU A 69 -35.71 -31.32 -7.69
N LEU A 70 -35.77 -31.94 -6.51
CA LEU A 70 -36.79 -31.66 -5.50
C LEU A 70 -36.70 -30.22 -4.97
N ASP A 71 -35.49 -29.71 -4.79
CA ASP A 71 -35.28 -28.33 -4.33
C ASP A 71 -35.78 -27.33 -5.39
N VAL A 72 -35.47 -27.59 -6.66
CA VAL A 72 -35.95 -26.77 -7.79
C VAL A 72 -37.47 -26.86 -7.93
N ARG A 73 -38.06 -28.06 -7.80
CA ARG A 73 -39.52 -28.23 -7.86
C ARG A 73 -40.21 -27.42 -6.79
N LYS A 74 -39.70 -27.48 -5.56
CA LYS A 74 -40.22 -26.69 -4.44
C LYS A 74 -40.13 -25.20 -4.73
N TYR A 75 -38.98 -24.73 -5.22
CA TYR A 75 -38.80 -23.33 -5.63
C TYR A 75 -39.79 -22.89 -6.71
N VAL A 76 -39.89 -23.64 -7.82
CA VAL A 76 -40.81 -23.29 -8.94
C VAL A 76 -42.26 -23.31 -8.47
N HIS A 77 -42.63 -24.29 -7.65
CA HIS A 77 -43.97 -24.39 -7.06
C HIS A 77 -44.28 -23.15 -6.19
N ASP A 78 -43.37 -22.78 -5.29
CA ASP A 78 -43.52 -21.61 -4.42
C ASP A 78 -43.58 -20.31 -5.23
N GLN A 79 -42.83 -20.19 -6.34
CA GLN A 79 -42.92 -19.03 -7.24
C GLN A 79 -44.24 -18.94 -8.00
N ILE A 80 -44.88 -20.07 -8.32
CA ILE A 80 -46.20 -20.07 -8.96
C ILE A 80 -47.32 -19.72 -7.96
N GLU A 81 -47.22 -20.19 -6.71
CA GLU A 81 -48.26 -19.95 -5.68
C GLU A 81 -48.13 -18.61 -4.98
N ASN A 82 -46.91 -18.18 -4.67
CA ASN A 82 -46.63 -17.03 -3.82
C ASN A 82 -45.82 -15.94 -4.55
N GLY A 83 -45.36 -16.19 -5.78
CA GLY A 83 -44.50 -15.30 -6.54
C GLY A 83 -45.25 -14.27 -7.40
N THR A 84 -44.48 -13.39 -8.03
CA THR A 84 -44.94 -12.14 -8.68
C THR A 84 -45.57 -12.32 -10.06
N ILE A 85 -45.94 -13.54 -10.45
CA ILE A 85 -46.41 -13.84 -11.80
C ILE A 85 -47.92 -13.65 -11.84
N GLU A 86 -48.39 -12.47 -12.24
CA GLU A 86 -49.81 -12.09 -12.11
C GLU A 86 -50.78 -12.84 -13.06
N HIS A 87 -50.29 -13.43 -14.16
CA HIS A 87 -51.15 -13.98 -15.22
C HIS A 87 -51.17 -15.52 -15.32
N LEU A 88 -50.06 -16.17 -15.00
CA LEU A 88 -49.94 -17.64 -14.99
C LEU A 88 -50.91 -18.33 -13.98
N PRO A 89 -51.19 -17.76 -12.78
CA PRO A 89 -52.10 -18.35 -11.81
C PRO A 89 -53.50 -18.61 -12.37
N SER A 90 -54.05 -17.70 -13.19
CA SER A 90 -55.41 -17.87 -13.73
C SER A 90 -55.57 -19.06 -14.68
N LEU A 91 -54.56 -19.37 -15.50
CA LEU A 91 -54.56 -20.55 -16.39
C LEU A 91 -54.32 -21.84 -15.60
N VAL A 92 -53.49 -21.75 -14.57
CA VAL A 92 -53.08 -22.88 -13.72
C VAL A 92 -54.19 -23.26 -12.73
N GLU A 93 -54.88 -22.28 -12.12
CA GLU A 93 -56.05 -22.47 -11.25
C GLU A 93 -57.17 -23.25 -11.97
N ASN A 94 -57.38 -22.94 -13.25
CA ASN A 94 -58.39 -23.61 -14.07
C ASN A 94 -57.99 -25.02 -14.54
N LYS A 95 -56.71 -25.41 -14.44
CA LYS A 95 -56.19 -26.73 -14.84
C LYS A 95 -55.05 -27.19 -13.93
N PRO A 96 -55.33 -27.88 -12.81
CA PRO A 96 -54.31 -28.28 -11.83
C PRO A 96 -53.21 -29.19 -12.41
N GLY A 97 -53.48 -29.96 -13.47
CA GLY A 97 -52.47 -30.76 -14.17
C GLY A 97 -51.40 -29.94 -14.90
N LEU A 98 -51.72 -28.71 -15.34
CA LEU A 98 -50.77 -27.83 -16.02
C LEU A 98 -49.69 -27.31 -15.06
N LYS A 99 -50.03 -27.12 -13.78
CA LYS A 99 -49.06 -26.74 -12.74
C LYS A 99 -47.92 -27.74 -12.67
N GLU A 100 -48.26 -29.02 -12.58
CA GLU A 100 -47.30 -30.10 -12.47
C GLU A 100 -46.49 -30.27 -13.76
N GLU A 101 -47.11 -30.05 -14.93
CA GLU A 101 -46.40 -30.01 -16.22
C GLU A 101 -45.32 -28.92 -16.25
N ILE A 102 -45.62 -27.70 -15.77
CA ILE A 102 -44.68 -26.58 -15.69
C ILE A 102 -43.57 -26.89 -14.68
N VAL A 103 -43.92 -27.27 -13.45
CA VAL A 103 -42.96 -27.60 -12.38
C VAL A 103 -42.00 -28.69 -12.83
N ARG A 104 -42.51 -29.77 -13.42
CA ARG A 104 -41.68 -30.86 -13.94
C ARG A 104 -40.84 -30.41 -15.13
N GLY A 105 -41.43 -29.70 -16.09
CA GLY A 105 -40.75 -29.26 -17.32
C GLY A 105 -39.54 -28.37 -17.02
N ILE A 106 -39.72 -27.37 -16.16
CA ILE A 106 -38.64 -26.47 -15.75
C ILE A 106 -37.61 -27.21 -14.90
N SER A 107 -38.04 -28.00 -13.91
CA SER A 107 -37.09 -28.66 -12.99
C SER A 107 -36.14 -29.63 -13.71
N VAL A 108 -36.63 -30.32 -14.75
CA VAL A 108 -35.81 -31.19 -15.60
C VAL A 108 -34.87 -30.38 -16.51
N ALA A 109 -35.30 -29.20 -16.98
CA ALA A 109 -34.53 -28.43 -17.95
C ALA A 109 -33.32 -27.68 -17.33
N VAL A 110 -33.36 -27.38 -16.03
CA VAL A 110 -32.42 -26.46 -15.37
C VAL A 110 -31.37 -27.12 -14.48
N ASP A 111 -31.48 -28.43 -14.26
CA ASP A 111 -30.43 -29.27 -13.68
C ASP A 111 -29.82 -28.75 -12.34
N GLY A 112 -30.67 -28.15 -11.50
CA GLY A 112 -30.29 -27.58 -10.19
C GLY A 112 -30.03 -26.06 -10.19
N MET A 113 -30.14 -25.36 -11.32
CA MET A 113 -29.91 -23.91 -11.42
C MET A 113 -31.18 -23.10 -11.17
N PHE A 114 -31.32 -22.54 -9.97
CA PHE A 114 -32.48 -21.70 -9.60
C PHE A 114 -32.61 -20.44 -10.47
N LEU A 115 -31.49 -19.81 -10.87
CA LEU A 115 -31.53 -18.64 -11.74
C LEU A 115 -32.14 -18.99 -13.11
N LEU A 116 -31.75 -20.11 -13.69
CA LEU A 116 -32.28 -20.56 -14.96
C LEU A 116 -33.75 -20.95 -14.82
N ALA A 117 -34.13 -21.58 -13.70
CA ALA A 117 -35.52 -21.87 -13.36
C ALA A 117 -36.38 -20.60 -13.35
N LYS A 118 -35.87 -19.52 -12.75
CA LYS A 118 -36.52 -18.22 -12.72
C LYS A 118 -36.68 -17.63 -14.13
N ILE A 119 -35.62 -17.60 -14.94
CA ILE A 119 -35.66 -17.04 -16.31
C ILE A 119 -36.66 -17.81 -17.19
N TYR A 120 -36.71 -19.14 -17.06
CA TYR A 120 -37.66 -19.99 -17.78
C TYR A 120 -39.08 -19.79 -17.28
N LEU A 121 -39.30 -19.66 -15.98
CA LEU A 121 -40.61 -19.35 -15.44
C LEU A 121 -41.13 -17.98 -15.93
N ASP A 122 -40.25 -16.98 -15.94
CA ASP A 122 -40.52 -15.64 -16.50
C ASP A 122 -40.83 -15.69 -18.01
N SER A 123 -40.44 -16.75 -18.73
CA SER A 123 -40.74 -16.91 -20.17
C SER A 123 -42.17 -17.33 -20.45
N LEU A 124 -42.88 -17.77 -19.42
CA LEU A 124 -44.25 -18.25 -19.55
C LEU A 124 -45.29 -17.14 -19.25
N VAL A 125 -44.84 -15.98 -18.77
CA VAL A 125 -45.71 -14.88 -18.29
C VAL A 125 -46.61 -14.31 -19.39
N ASP A 126 -46.12 -14.29 -20.63
CA ASP A 126 -46.84 -13.75 -21.79
C ASP A 126 -47.67 -14.80 -22.55
N LYS A 127 -47.69 -16.06 -22.08
CA LYS A 127 -48.41 -17.17 -22.73
C LYS A 127 -49.86 -17.20 -22.28
N VAL A 128 -50.78 -17.03 -23.23
CA VAL A 128 -52.21 -16.86 -22.96
C VAL A 128 -52.99 -18.18 -23.08
N THR A 129 -52.51 -19.14 -23.87
CA THR A 129 -53.15 -20.45 -24.01
C THR A 129 -52.31 -21.58 -23.41
N VAL A 130 -52.99 -22.66 -23.02
CA VAL A 130 -52.33 -23.89 -22.55
C VAL A 130 -51.41 -24.48 -23.62
N THR A 131 -51.76 -24.31 -24.91
CA THR A 131 -50.93 -24.76 -26.03
C THR A 131 -49.63 -23.95 -26.08
N ASP A 132 -49.71 -22.63 -25.98
CA ASP A 132 -48.53 -21.75 -25.99
C ASP A 132 -47.59 -22.05 -24.82
N VAL A 133 -48.14 -22.37 -23.63
CA VAL A 133 -47.35 -22.79 -22.46
C VAL A 133 -46.63 -24.09 -22.73
N ARG A 134 -47.29 -25.10 -23.32
CA ARG A 134 -46.68 -26.40 -23.64
C ARG A 134 -45.61 -26.28 -24.71
N GLU A 135 -45.87 -25.52 -25.77
CA GLU A 135 -44.87 -25.25 -26.81
C GLU A 135 -43.64 -24.55 -26.25
N ALA A 136 -43.83 -23.56 -25.37
CA ALA A 136 -42.73 -22.89 -24.69
C ALA A 136 -41.90 -23.85 -23.82
N LEU A 137 -42.55 -24.74 -23.06
CA LEU A 137 -41.88 -25.77 -22.25
C LEU A 137 -41.09 -26.78 -23.10
N GLU A 138 -41.58 -27.14 -24.29
CA GLU A 138 -40.89 -28.03 -25.23
C GLU A 138 -39.64 -27.39 -25.85
N GLN A 139 -39.67 -26.07 -26.06
CA GLN A 139 -38.58 -25.31 -26.64
C GLN A 139 -37.50 -24.89 -25.63
N LEU A 140 -37.70 -25.13 -24.33
CA LEU A 140 -36.71 -24.80 -23.30
C LEU A 140 -35.39 -25.56 -23.54
N PRO A 141 -34.25 -24.85 -23.64
CA PRO A 141 -32.94 -25.50 -23.71
C PRO A 141 -32.69 -26.33 -22.45
N LYS A 142 -32.42 -27.63 -22.62
CA LYS A 142 -32.24 -28.56 -21.50
C LYS A 142 -30.76 -28.68 -21.14
N GLN A 143 -30.41 -28.38 -19.89
CA GLN A 143 -29.12 -28.78 -19.32
C GLN A 143 -29.18 -30.27 -18.99
N LEU A 144 -28.39 -31.09 -19.69
CA LEU A 144 -28.24 -32.51 -19.35
C LEU A 144 -27.20 -32.64 -18.24
N ALA A 145 -27.42 -33.58 -17.31
CA ALA A 145 -26.54 -33.80 -16.15
C ALA A 145 -25.06 -34.06 -16.49
N GLU A 146 -24.77 -34.53 -17.71
CA GLU A 146 -23.42 -34.83 -18.23
C GLU A 146 -22.81 -33.68 -19.07
N SER A 147 -23.48 -32.54 -19.17
CA SER A 147 -23.01 -31.40 -19.98
C SER A 147 -21.74 -30.78 -19.37
N GLY A 148 -20.70 -30.60 -20.18
CA GLY A 148 -19.50 -29.86 -19.77
C GLY A 148 -19.79 -28.39 -19.44
N GLU A 149 -18.93 -27.74 -18.65
CA GLU A 149 -19.12 -26.35 -18.20
C GLU A 149 -19.37 -25.37 -19.35
N ASN A 150 -18.67 -25.53 -20.48
CA ASN A 150 -18.86 -24.69 -21.67
C ASN A 150 -20.28 -24.79 -22.26
N GLN A 151 -20.86 -25.99 -22.24
CA GLN A 151 -22.21 -26.21 -22.76
C GLN A 151 -23.27 -25.67 -21.81
N LYS A 152 -23.04 -25.78 -20.49
CA LYS A 152 -23.89 -25.15 -19.47
C LYS A 152 -23.90 -23.62 -19.61
N LEU A 153 -22.74 -23.02 -19.88
CA LEU A 153 -22.59 -21.59 -20.12
C LEU A 153 -23.25 -21.15 -21.44
N GLU A 154 -23.17 -21.96 -22.50
CA GLU A 154 -23.86 -21.67 -23.77
C GLU A 154 -25.38 -21.64 -23.60
N ILE A 155 -25.94 -22.61 -22.87
CA ILE A 155 -27.38 -22.65 -22.55
C ILE A 155 -27.80 -21.42 -21.75
N LEU A 156 -26.98 -21.03 -20.76
CA LEU A 156 -27.25 -19.85 -19.95
C LEU A 156 -27.19 -18.55 -20.78
N ASN A 157 -26.21 -18.42 -21.68
CA ASN A 157 -26.11 -17.29 -22.61
C ASN A 157 -27.34 -17.21 -23.52
N LYS A 158 -27.83 -18.34 -24.04
CA LYS A 158 -29.08 -18.38 -24.81
C LYS A 158 -30.27 -17.94 -23.98
N ALA A 159 -30.34 -18.35 -22.71
CA ALA A 159 -31.40 -17.89 -21.81
C ALA A 159 -31.35 -16.37 -21.57
N TYR A 160 -30.15 -15.78 -21.47
CA TYR A 160 -29.97 -14.32 -21.41
C TYR A 160 -30.35 -13.61 -22.71
N GLU A 161 -30.03 -14.20 -23.87
CA GLU A 161 -30.45 -13.69 -25.18
C GLU A 161 -31.98 -13.68 -25.30
N PHE A 162 -32.66 -14.78 -24.93
CA PHE A 162 -34.12 -14.81 -24.90
C PHE A 162 -34.70 -13.79 -23.92
N ALA A 163 -34.10 -13.63 -22.73
CA ALA A 163 -34.54 -12.60 -21.79
C ALA A 163 -34.40 -11.18 -22.38
N TRP A 164 -33.31 -10.91 -23.10
CA TRP A 164 -33.08 -9.66 -23.82
C TRP A 164 -34.09 -9.44 -24.96
N GLU A 165 -34.41 -10.47 -25.75
CA GLU A 165 -35.45 -10.42 -26.78
C GLU A 165 -36.82 -10.09 -26.20
N ARG A 166 -37.18 -10.69 -25.05
CA ARG A 166 -38.42 -10.35 -24.33
C ARG A 166 -38.45 -8.89 -23.93
N ILE A 167 -37.34 -8.35 -23.42
CA ILE A 167 -37.23 -6.92 -23.07
C ILE A 167 -37.47 -6.05 -24.31
N ASN A 168 -36.87 -6.41 -25.46
CA ASN A 168 -37.04 -5.67 -26.70
C ASN A 168 -38.45 -5.76 -27.29
N GLY A 169 -39.17 -6.85 -27.01
CA GLY A 169 -40.57 -7.06 -27.41
C GLY A 169 -41.60 -6.32 -26.55
N GLN A 170 -41.22 -5.69 -25.43
CA GLN A 170 -42.14 -4.94 -24.58
C GLN A 170 -42.63 -3.64 -25.25
N LYS A 171 -43.72 -3.07 -24.68
CA LYS A 171 -44.18 -1.71 -25.00
C LYS A 171 -43.03 -0.72 -24.79
N GLU A 172 -42.98 0.31 -25.65
CA GLU A 172 -41.87 1.25 -25.72
C GLU A 172 -41.45 1.83 -24.35
N GLY A 173 -42.41 2.28 -23.54
CA GLY A 173 -42.12 2.84 -22.21
C GLY A 173 -41.44 1.84 -21.26
N PHE A 174 -41.89 0.59 -21.24
CA PHE A 174 -41.32 -0.46 -20.37
C PHE A 174 -39.94 -0.90 -20.86
N ARG A 175 -39.82 -1.11 -22.18
CA ARG A 175 -38.56 -1.42 -22.85
C ARG A 175 -37.50 -0.35 -22.57
N ASN A 176 -37.84 0.92 -22.69
CA ASN A 176 -36.91 2.03 -22.49
C ASN A 176 -36.40 2.08 -21.04
N ILE A 177 -37.28 1.87 -20.05
CA ILE A 177 -36.86 1.78 -18.64
C ILE A 177 -35.93 0.57 -18.43
N ALA A 178 -36.30 -0.61 -18.90
CA ALA A 178 -35.50 -1.83 -18.72
C ALA A 178 -34.10 -1.71 -19.35
N ILE A 179 -34.01 -1.19 -20.58
CA ILE A 179 -32.72 -0.97 -21.26
C ILE A 179 -31.87 0.04 -20.48
N ARG A 180 -32.44 1.15 -20.00
CA ARG A 180 -31.69 2.14 -19.21
C ARG A 180 -31.25 1.60 -17.85
N VAL A 181 -32.07 0.79 -17.17
CA VAL A 181 -31.71 0.10 -15.92
C VAL A 181 -30.49 -0.80 -16.15
N LEU A 182 -30.57 -1.69 -17.15
CA LEU A 182 -29.47 -2.60 -17.48
C LEU A 182 -28.22 -1.85 -17.91
N MET A 183 -28.36 -0.77 -18.69
CA MET A 183 -27.27 0.10 -19.08
C MET A 183 -26.56 0.69 -17.86
N TRP A 184 -27.30 1.29 -16.91
CA TRP A 184 -26.71 1.91 -15.73
C TRP A 184 -26.01 0.89 -14.82
N ILE A 185 -26.63 -0.26 -14.56
CA ILE A 185 -26.04 -1.30 -13.71
C ILE A 185 -24.76 -1.86 -14.33
N THR A 186 -24.71 -1.97 -15.66
CA THR A 186 -23.56 -2.52 -16.40
C THR A 186 -22.45 -1.49 -16.60
N CYS A 187 -22.81 -0.22 -16.83
CA CYS A 187 -21.86 0.78 -17.32
C CYS A 187 -21.36 1.75 -16.25
N ALA A 188 -22.05 1.88 -15.11
CA ALA A 188 -21.66 2.79 -14.04
C ALA A 188 -20.27 2.43 -13.49
N LYS A 189 -19.51 3.44 -13.05
CA LYS A 189 -18.15 3.27 -12.48
C LYS A 189 -18.16 2.71 -11.06
N ARG A 190 -19.34 2.65 -10.43
CA ARG A 190 -19.62 1.95 -9.18
C ARG A 190 -21.10 1.54 -9.14
N PRO A 191 -21.47 0.57 -8.29
CA PRO A 191 -22.87 0.29 -8.00
C PRO A 191 -23.61 1.55 -7.54
N LEU A 192 -24.83 1.74 -8.06
CA LEU A 192 -25.73 2.84 -7.71
C LEU A 192 -26.78 2.35 -6.70
N SER A 193 -27.09 3.18 -5.71
CA SER A 193 -28.25 2.90 -4.87
C SER A 193 -29.54 2.98 -5.69
N THR A 194 -30.62 2.39 -5.18
CA THR A 194 -31.95 2.47 -5.77
C THR A 194 -32.35 3.93 -6.05
N SER A 195 -32.13 4.83 -5.10
CA SER A 195 -32.49 6.25 -5.25
C SER A 195 -31.62 6.99 -6.27
N GLU A 196 -30.32 6.68 -6.32
CA GLU A 196 -29.41 7.23 -7.33
C GLU A 196 -29.84 6.82 -8.75
N LEU A 197 -30.14 5.53 -8.95
CA LEU A 197 -30.59 5.03 -10.24
C LEU A 197 -31.95 5.61 -10.63
N GLN A 198 -32.89 5.71 -9.70
CA GLN A 198 -34.19 6.35 -9.91
C GLN A 198 -34.04 7.79 -10.40
N HIS A 199 -33.14 8.57 -9.77
CA HIS A 199 -32.84 9.92 -10.19
C HIS A 199 -32.21 9.96 -11.59
N ALA A 200 -31.22 9.10 -11.86
CA ALA A 200 -30.58 9.02 -13.17
C ALA A 200 -31.55 8.64 -14.31
N LEU A 201 -32.60 7.86 -14.02
CA LEU A 201 -33.65 7.51 -14.98
C LEU A 201 -34.68 8.63 -15.18
N ALA A 202 -34.93 9.45 -14.17
CA ALA A 202 -35.90 10.54 -14.24
C ALA A 202 -35.43 11.71 -15.13
N VAL A 203 -34.11 11.91 -15.26
CA VAL A 203 -33.53 12.98 -16.09
C VAL A 203 -33.84 12.75 -17.57
N LYS A 204 -34.33 13.81 -18.21
CA LYS A 204 -34.52 13.97 -19.66
C LYS A 204 -33.57 15.04 -20.20
N ASP A 205 -33.39 15.04 -21.52
CA ASP A 205 -32.51 15.98 -22.19
C ASP A 205 -32.99 17.42 -21.99
N SER A 206 -32.09 18.30 -21.53
CA SER A 206 -32.34 19.73 -21.30
C SER A 206 -33.26 20.06 -20.10
N ASP A 207 -33.46 19.12 -19.18
CA ASP A 207 -34.12 19.42 -17.90
C ASP A 207 -33.33 20.47 -17.11
N GLU A 208 -34.04 21.44 -16.54
CA GLU A 208 -33.46 22.48 -15.68
C GLU A 208 -33.63 22.18 -14.18
N GLU A 209 -34.54 21.26 -13.85
CA GLU A 209 -34.83 20.77 -12.49
C GLU A 209 -35.27 19.31 -12.54
N LEU A 210 -35.20 18.61 -11.40
CA LEU A 210 -35.67 17.23 -11.29
C LEU A 210 -37.20 17.17 -11.22
N ASP A 211 -37.83 16.63 -12.26
CA ASP A 211 -39.25 16.27 -12.23
C ASP A 211 -39.47 15.07 -11.29
N LYS A 212 -40.05 15.34 -10.12
CA LYS A 212 -40.33 14.32 -9.10
C LYS A 212 -41.38 13.31 -9.56
N ASP A 213 -42.27 13.70 -10.47
CA ASP A 213 -43.31 12.82 -11.01
C ASP A 213 -42.75 11.90 -12.11
N ALA A 214 -41.57 12.21 -12.65
CA ALA A 214 -40.85 11.36 -13.60
C ALA A 214 -40.03 10.24 -12.93
N ILE A 215 -39.94 10.21 -11.60
CA ILE A 215 -39.14 9.22 -10.86
C ILE A 215 -39.82 7.84 -10.94
N PRO A 216 -39.20 6.83 -11.59
CA PRO A 216 -39.81 5.51 -11.70
C PRO A 216 -39.82 4.78 -10.36
N GLN A 217 -40.85 3.97 -10.11
CA GLN A 217 -40.88 3.12 -8.93
C GLN A 217 -39.88 1.97 -9.05
N ALA A 218 -39.12 1.70 -7.98
CA ALA A 218 -38.09 0.66 -7.95
C ALA A 218 -38.61 -0.73 -8.36
N ARG A 219 -39.83 -1.09 -7.92
CA ARG A 219 -40.48 -2.35 -8.32
C ARG A 219 -40.75 -2.44 -9.81
N SER A 220 -41.18 -1.34 -10.44
CA SER A 220 -41.41 -1.28 -11.89
C SER A 220 -40.10 -1.40 -12.67
N MET A 221 -39.02 -0.77 -12.20
CA MET A 221 -37.70 -0.88 -12.84
C MET A 221 -37.23 -2.34 -12.93
N VAL A 222 -37.45 -3.11 -11.87
CA VAL A 222 -37.06 -4.52 -11.81
C VAL A 222 -37.99 -5.40 -12.63
N SER A 223 -39.31 -5.19 -12.55
CA SER A 223 -40.30 -6.03 -13.23
C SER A 223 -40.15 -5.99 -14.76
N PHE A 224 -39.74 -4.85 -15.33
CA PHE A 224 -39.53 -4.73 -16.77
C PHE A 224 -38.23 -5.40 -17.25
N CYS A 225 -37.31 -5.77 -16.37
CA CYS A 225 -36.01 -6.37 -16.73
C CYS A 225 -36.06 -7.90 -16.92
N ALA A 226 -37.24 -8.49 -17.13
CA ALA A 226 -37.43 -9.91 -17.48
C ALA A 226 -36.63 -10.90 -16.60
N GLY A 227 -36.56 -10.63 -15.30
CA GLY A 227 -35.88 -11.48 -14.31
C GLY A 227 -34.38 -11.31 -14.23
N LEU A 228 -33.76 -10.39 -14.99
CA LEU A 228 -32.31 -10.18 -15.01
C LEU A 228 -31.80 -9.25 -13.91
N VAL A 229 -32.70 -8.55 -13.22
CA VAL A 229 -32.37 -7.54 -12.21
C VAL A 229 -33.10 -7.86 -10.91
N THR A 230 -32.50 -7.48 -9.78
CA THR A 230 -33.08 -7.60 -8.44
C THR A 230 -32.72 -6.40 -7.57
N ILE A 231 -33.46 -6.20 -6.48
CA ILE A 231 -33.14 -5.22 -5.44
C ILE A 231 -32.52 -5.98 -4.29
N ASP A 232 -31.32 -5.58 -3.91
CA ASP A 232 -30.69 -6.03 -2.69
C ASP A 232 -31.28 -5.26 -1.51
N GLU A 233 -32.02 -5.94 -0.63
CA GLU A 233 -32.72 -5.30 0.49
C GLU A 233 -31.75 -4.77 1.57
N GLU A 234 -30.57 -5.37 1.71
CA GLU A 234 -29.59 -4.97 2.73
C GLU A 234 -28.81 -3.72 2.29
N SER A 235 -28.36 -3.70 1.04
CA SER A 235 -27.55 -2.59 0.50
C SER A 235 -28.38 -1.52 -0.22
N ASN A 236 -29.66 -1.77 -0.46
CA ASN A 236 -30.57 -0.91 -1.23
C ASN A 236 -30.00 -0.55 -2.62
N ILE A 237 -29.41 -1.54 -3.29
CA ILE A 237 -28.81 -1.43 -4.62
C ILE A 237 -29.62 -2.29 -5.59
N ILE A 238 -29.92 -1.73 -6.76
CA ILE A 238 -30.47 -2.50 -7.87
C ILE A 238 -29.29 -3.11 -8.63
N ARG A 239 -29.22 -4.44 -8.69
CA ARG A 239 -28.12 -5.17 -9.31
C ARG A 239 -28.61 -6.29 -10.21
N LEU A 240 -27.71 -6.80 -11.05
CA LEU A 240 -27.97 -8.00 -11.82
C LEU A 240 -28.20 -9.18 -10.86
N VAL A 241 -29.15 -10.06 -11.19
CA VAL A 241 -29.56 -11.19 -10.34
C VAL A 241 -28.44 -12.15 -9.99
N HIS A 242 -27.36 -12.16 -10.77
CA HIS A 242 -26.27 -13.10 -10.61
C HIS A 242 -25.01 -12.64 -11.32
N TYR A 243 -23.85 -13.08 -10.84
CA TYR A 243 -22.55 -12.73 -11.43
C TYR A 243 -22.42 -13.19 -12.90
N THR A 244 -22.98 -14.35 -13.28
CA THR A 244 -22.92 -14.84 -14.67
C THR A 244 -23.67 -13.90 -15.61
N THR A 245 -24.73 -13.26 -15.10
CA THR A 245 -25.46 -12.22 -15.83
C THR A 245 -24.56 -11.00 -16.00
N GLN A 246 -23.80 -10.62 -14.97
CA GLN A 246 -22.81 -9.53 -15.06
C GLN A 246 -21.72 -9.83 -16.08
N GLU A 247 -21.10 -11.01 -16.06
CA GLU A 247 -20.09 -11.42 -17.04
C GLU A 247 -20.63 -11.36 -18.47
N TYR A 248 -21.88 -11.81 -18.69
CA TYR A 248 -22.55 -11.74 -19.99
C TYR A 248 -22.69 -10.29 -20.49
N PHE A 249 -23.22 -9.40 -19.66
CA PHE A 249 -23.42 -7.99 -20.02
C PHE A 249 -22.11 -7.23 -20.17
N GLU A 250 -21.09 -7.51 -19.36
CA GLU A 250 -19.76 -6.91 -19.48
C GLU A 250 -19.10 -7.32 -20.80
N LYS A 251 -19.16 -8.61 -21.18
CA LYS A 251 -18.60 -9.12 -22.43
C LYS A 251 -19.28 -8.53 -23.67
N LYS A 252 -20.59 -8.32 -23.62
CA LYS A 252 -21.39 -7.78 -24.73
C LYS A 252 -21.74 -6.29 -24.59
N LYS A 253 -21.15 -5.57 -23.62
CA LYS A 253 -21.52 -4.18 -23.27
C LYS A 253 -21.55 -3.24 -24.48
N ARG A 254 -20.55 -3.34 -25.35
CA ARG A 254 -20.42 -2.47 -26.54
C ARG A 254 -21.49 -2.75 -27.60
N ASP A 255 -21.92 -4.00 -27.71
CA ASP A 255 -22.93 -4.41 -28.69
C ASP A 255 -24.34 -4.08 -28.20
N LEU A 256 -24.59 -4.29 -26.90
CA LEU A 256 -25.89 -4.04 -26.27
C LEU A 256 -26.13 -2.55 -26.01
N PHE A 257 -25.08 -1.79 -25.67
CA PHE A 257 -25.19 -0.38 -25.32
C PHE A 257 -24.12 0.48 -26.00
N PRO A 258 -24.12 0.60 -27.34
CA PRO A 258 -23.07 1.28 -28.09
C PRO A 258 -22.90 2.77 -27.71
N ASN A 259 -23.97 3.43 -27.26
CA ASN A 259 -23.97 4.86 -26.88
C ASN A 259 -24.07 5.08 -25.36
N ALA A 260 -23.85 4.05 -24.53
CA ALA A 260 -24.05 4.15 -23.09
C ALA A 260 -23.27 5.29 -22.44
N GLU A 261 -21.98 5.38 -22.74
CA GLU A 261 -21.09 6.35 -22.10
C GLU A 261 -21.52 7.79 -22.44
N ASN A 262 -21.91 8.06 -23.70
CA ASN A 262 -22.49 9.35 -24.12
C ASN A 262 -23.80 9.67 -23.41
N MET A 263 -24.72 8.71 -23.33
CA MET A 263 -26.01 8.89 -22.64
C MET A 263 -25.82 9.18 -21.16
N ILE A 264 -24.92 8.44 -20.51
CA ILE A 264 -24.58 8.65 -19.10
C ILE A 264 -23.96 10.04 -18.90
N THR A 265 -23.03 10.45 -19.76
CA THR A 265 -22.46 11.81 -19.71
C THR A 265 -23.53 12.88 -19.82
N THR A 266 -24.47 12.76 -20.76
CA THR A 266 -25.58 13.73 -20.92
C THR A 266 -26.47 13.78 -19.68
N VAL A 267 -26.83 12.62 -19.12
CA VAL A 267 -27.64 12.56 -17.88
C VAL A 267 -26.90 13.18 -16.71
N CYS A 268 -25.62 12.82 -16.50
CA CYS A 268 -24.83 13.37 -15.40
C CYS A 268 -24.67 14.89 -15.52
N THR A 269 -24.30 15.39 -16.71
CA THR A 269 -24.08 16.83 -16.95
C THR A 269 -25.36 17.63 -16.89
N THR A 270 -26.49 17.10 -17.37
CA THR A 270 -27.81 17.71 -17.19
C THR A 270 -28.17 17.77 -15.71
N TYR A 271 -28.00 16.66 -14.98
CA TYR A 271 -28.33 16.58 -13.56
C TYR A 271 -27.55 17.60 -12.73
N ILE A 272 -26.21 17.66 -12.85
CA ILE A 272 -25.38 18.62 -12.10
C ILE A 272 -25.60 20.08 -12.55
N SER A 273 -26.32 20.30 -13.65
CA SER A 273 -26.63 21.62 -14.19
C SER A 273 -28.00 22.17 -13.73
N PHE A 274 -28.70 21.50 -12.83
CA PHE A 274 -29.99 21.99 -12.34
C PHE A 274 -29.88 23.35 -11.63
N ARG A 275 -30.90 24.20 -11.82
CA ARG A 275 -30.98 25.56 -11.24
C ARG A 275 -30.94 25.54 -9.71
N SER A 276 -31.41 24.46 -9.09
CA SER A 276 -31.36 24.26 -7.64
C SER A 276 -29.95 24.28 -7.04
N PHE A 277 -28.90 24.22 -7.88
CA PHE A 277 -27.50 24.27 -7.44
C PHE A 277 -26.82 25.63 -7.65
N GLU A 278 -27.53 26.62 -8.23
CA GLU A 278 -27.00 27.95 -8.59
C GLU A 278 -27.00 28.97 -7.42
N ALA A 279 -27.44 28.60 -6.21
CA ALA A 279 -27.59 29.53 -5.09
C ALA A 279 -26.24 30.14 -4.60
N GLU A 280 -26.31 31.41 -4.17
CA GLU A 280 -25.17 32.17 -3.63
C GLU A 280 -24.55 31.49 -2.40
N TYR A 281 -23.23 31.63 -2.27
CA TYR A 281 -22.40 30.93 -1.31
C TYR A 281 -22.40 31.64 0.05
N ASP A 282 -22.92 30.98 1.08
CA ASP A 282 -22.64 31.33 2.47
C ASP A 282 -21.63 30.32 3.06
N VAL A 283 -20.46 30.83 3.45
CA VAL A 283 -19.33 30.02 3.96
C VAL A 283 -19.70 29.40 5.31
N GLU A 284 -20.58 30.04 6.09
CA GLU A 284 -20.96 29.59 7.43
C GLU A 284 -21.91 28.37 7.41
N SER A 285 -22.67 28.18 6.33
CA SER A 285 -23.65 27.08 6.15
C SER A 285 -23.25 26.03 5.10
N ALA A 286 -22.11 26.19 4.41
CA ALA A 286 -21.72 25.38 3.24
C ALA A 286 -21.74 23.85 3.47
N ALA A 287 -21.33 23.38 4.65
CA ALA A 287 -21.34 21.96 4.98
C ALA A 287 -22.76 21.40 5.14
N GLU A 288 -23.65 22.16 5.81
CA GLU A 288 -25.04 21.79 6.02
C GLU A 288 -25.84 21.84 4.71
N GLU A 289 -25.58 22.85 3.88
CA GLU A 289 -26.17 22.98 2.54
C GLU A 289 -25.74 21.85 1.60
N ARG A 290 -24.45 21.46 1.64
CA ARG A 290 -23.95 20.31 0.90
C ARG A 290 -24.65 19.03 1.34
N GLU A 291 -24.75 18.79 2.64
CA GLU A 291 -25.41 17.59 3.16
C GLU A 291 -26.91 17.57 2.80
N ALA A 292 -27.60 18.72 2.91
CA ALA A 292 -28.98 18.86 2.45
C ALA A 292 -29.12 18.56 0.96
N ARG A 293 -28.19 19.05 0.12
CA ARG A 293 -28.16 18.76 -1.31
C ARG A 293 -28.00 17.27 -1.59
N LEU A 294 -27.04 16.60 -0.94
CA LEU A 294 -26.81 15.17 -1.13
C LEU A 294 -27.99 14.32 -0.64
N ARG A 295 -28.72 14.76 0.39
CA ARG A 295 -29.96 14.11 0.83
C ARG A 295 -31.10 14.27 -0.17
N MET A 296 -31.28 15.47 -0.76
CA MET A 296 -32.35 15.73 -1.73
C MET A 296 -32.02 15.22 -3.14
N TYR A 297 -30.73 15.18 -3.50
CA TYR A 297 -30.20 14.83 -4.81
C TYR A 297 -29.11 13.75 -4.68
N PRO A 298 -29.48 12.51 -4.26
CA PRO A 298 -28.54 11.41 -4.03
C PRO A 298 -27.61 11.12 -5.22
N PHE A 299 -28.09 11.31 -6.45
CA PHE A 299 -27.29 11.09 -7.66
C PHE A 299 -26.21 12.15 -7.93
N TYR A 300 -26.25 13.30 -7.24
CA TYR A 300 -25.35 14.43 -7.48
C TYR A 300 -23.88 14.06 -7.30
N LYS A 301 -23.57 13.28 -6.26
CA LYS A 301 -22.21 12.83 -5.97
C LYS A 301 -21.65 11.94 -7.08
N TYR A 302 -22.44 10.99 -7.57
CA TYR A 302 -22.02 10.15 -8.69
C TYR A 302 -21.80 11.00 -9.94
N ALA A 303 -22.79 11.84 -10.28
CA ALA A 303 -22.76 12.63 -11.49
C ALA A 303 -21.55 13.58 -11.53
N SER A 304 -21.27 14.29 -10.42
CA SER A 304 -20.12 15.21 -10.32
C SER A 304 -18.78 14.49 -10.45
N LYS A 305 -18.66 13.28 -9.88
CA LYS A 305 -17.40 12.53 -9.86
C LYS A 305 -17.08 11.82 -11.18
N TYR A 306 -18.09 11.31 -11.90
CA TYR A 306 -17.86 10.36 -13.00
C TYR A 306 -18.29 10.84 -14.39
N TRP A 307 -18.98 11.97 -14.54
CA TRP A 307 -19.45 12.45 -15.85
C TRP A 307 -18.31 12.55 -16.88
N GLY A 308 -17.14 13.07 -16.45
CA GLY A 308 -16.00 13.31 -17.32
C GLY A 308 -15.26 12.01 -17.69
N THR A 309 -15.21 11.04 -16.79
CA THR A 309 -14.71 9.69 -17.11
C THR A 309 -15.56 9.02 -18.18
N HIS A 310 -16.89 9.13 -18.08
CA HIS A 310 -17.80 8.63 -19.12
C HIS A 310 -17.58 9.38 -20.45
N ALA A 311 -17.39 10.71 -20.41
CA ALA A 311 -17.14 11.51 -21.60
C ALA A 311 -15.83 11.11 -22.29
N TYR A 312 -14.78 10.85 -21.52
CA TYR A 312 -13.49 10.41 -22.02
C TYR A 312 -13.59 9.05 -22.72
N VAL A 313 -14.26 8.07 -22.11
CA VAL A 313 -14.47 6.73 -22.71
C VAL A 313 -15.34 6.81 -23.97
N ALA A 314 -16.27 7.78 -24.04
CA ALA A 314 -17.08 8.02 -25.22
C ALA A 314 -16.32 8.71 -26.38
N GLY A 315 -15.04 9.01 -26.21
CA GLY A 315 -14.19 9.65 -27.21
C GLY A 315 -14.24 11.18 -27.18
N GLY A 316 -14.52 11.79 -26.02
CA GLY A 316 -14.36 13.23 -25.80
C GLY A 316 -15.40 14.14 -26.44
N LYS A 317 -16.30 13.60 -27.29
CA LYS A 317 -17.33 14.38 -27.98
C LYS A 317 -18.51 14.66 -27.06
N LEU A 318 -18.61 15.89 -26.59
CA LEU A 318 -19.71 16.32 -25.73
C LEU A 318 -20.91 16.82 -26.54
N GLY A 319 -22.11 16.46 -26.07
CA GLY A 319 -23.36 17.05 -26.54
C GLY A 319 -23.54 18.49 -26.04
N LYS A 320 -24.54 19.19 -26.59
CA LYS A 320 -24.84 20.60 -26.27
C LYS A 320 -25.04 20.87 -24.77
N ALA A 321 -25.71 19.96 -24.05
CA ALA A 321 -25.94 20.10 -22.60
C ALA A 321 -24.64 20.08 -21.80
N ALA A 322 -23.73 19.15 -22.11
CA ALA A 322 -22.44 19.04 -21.45
C ALA A 322 -21.49 20.21 -21.77
N LEU A 323 -21.53 20.73 -23.00
CA LEU A 323 -20.82 21.97 -23.34
C LEU A 323 -21.39 23.19 -22.59
N GLY A 324 -22.72 23.31 -22.52
CA GLY A 324 -23.39 24.37 -21.77
C GLY A 324 -23.04 24.36 -20.28
N PHE A 325 -22.92 23.17 -19.69
CA PHE A 325 -22.41 22.98 -18.34
C PHE A 325 -20.99 23.57 -18.18
N LEU A 326 -20.05 23.20 -19.06
CA LEU A 326 -18.66 23.63 -18.97
C LEU A 326 -18.45 25.13 -19.21
N THR A 327 -19.36 25.79 -19.91
CA THR A 327 -19.31 27.25 -20.10
C THR A 327 -19.89 28.06 -18.93
N ASN A 328 -20.49 27.41 -17.93
CA ASN A 328 -21.09 28.08 -16.78
C ASN A 328 -20.24 27.88 -15.52
N GLU A 329 -19.48 28.92 -15.14
CA GLU A 329 -18.53 28.87 -14.03
C GLU A 329 -19.16 28.51 -12.68
N ASN A 330 -20.38 29.00 -12.40
CA ASN A 330 -21.06 28.68 -11.15
C ASN A 330 -21.37 27.18 -11.05
N LYS A 331 -21.80 26.57 -12.16
CA LYS A 331 -22.11 25.13 -12.24
C LYS A 331 -20.84 24.28 -12.14
N THR A 332 -19.79 24.66 -12.86
CA THR A 332 -18.52 23.91 -12.84
C THR A 332 -17.85 24.01 -11.48
N SER A 333 -17.88 25.18 -10.84
CA SER A 333 -17.38 25.37 -9.48
C SER A 333 -18.04 24.40 -8.52
N ARG A 334 -19.38 24.38 -8.48
CA ARG A 334 -20.15 23.50 -7.59
C ARG A 334 -19.89 22.01 -7.82
N ALA A 335 -19.79 21.59 -9.09
CA ALA A 335 -19.44 20.21 -9.40
C ALA A 335 -18.00 19.86 -9.01
N SER A 336 -17.07 20.81 -9.17
CA SER A 336 -15.66 20.63 -8.83
C SER A 336 -15.43 20.49 -7.32
N GLU A 337 -16.20 21.23 -6.50
CA GLU A 337 -16.19 21.09 -5.04
C GLU A 337 -16.47 19.65 -4.62
N GLU A 338 -17.50 19.00 -5.20
CA GLU A 338 -17.82 17.60 -4.88
C GLU A 338 -16.80 16.60 -5.45
N LEU A 339 -16.25 16.87 -6.64
CA LEU A 339 -15.23 16.03 -7.27
C LEU A 339 -13.94 15.97 -6.43
N MET A 340 -13.52 17.12 -5.89
CA MET A 340 -12.25 17.31 -5.19
C MET A 340 -12.38 17.29 -3.65
N PHE A 341 -13.57 16.97 -3.13
CA PHE A 341 -13.80 16.92 -1.69
C PHE A 341 -13.05 15.77 -1.01
N ASP A 342 -12.17 16.11 -0.06
CA ASP A 342 -11.51 15.15 0.83
C ASP A 342 -12.09 15.24 2.26
N GLU A 343 -12.65 14.12 2.73
CA GLU A 343 -13.24 13.98 4.06
C GLU A 343 -12.23 14.19 5.21
N HIS A 344 -10.93 13.94 4.98
CA HIS A 344 -9.89 13.98 6.01
C HIS A 344 -9.34 15.39 6.25
N TYR A 345 -9.30 16.21 5.20
CA TYR A 345 -8.57 17.47 5.23
C TYR A 345 -9.47 18.70 5.33
N ARG A 346 -10.79 18.60 5.02
CA ARG A 346 -11.75 19.73 5.02
C ARG A 346 -11.23 20.99 4.30
N TYR A 347 -10.27 20.85 3.38
CA TYR A 347 -9.87 21.95 2.52
C TYR A 347 -10.92 22.08 1.41
N PHE A 348 -11.45 23.28 1.27
CA PHE A 348 -12.29 23.65 0.15
C PHE A 348 -11.38 23.85 -1.05
N TRP A 349 -11.41 22.92 -2.01
CA TRP A 349 -10.73 23.15 -3.28
C TRP A 349 -11.36 24.39 -3.94
N PRO A 350 -10.56 25.33 -4.43
CA PRO A 350 -11.09 26.55 -5.03
C PRO A 350 -11.95 26.28 -6.28
N PRO A 351 -12.82 27.22 -6.65
CA PRO A 351 -13.75 27.07 -7.78
C PRO A 351 -13.01 26.76 -9.09
N ALA A 352 -13.27 25.59 -9.69
CA ALA A 352 -12.69 25.21 -10.97
C ALA A 352 -13.59 25.62 -12.15
N THR A 353 -13.00 26.20 -13.19
CA THR A 353 -13.70 26.50 -14.45
C THR A 353 -13.94 25.22 -15.27
N GLY A 354 -14.80 25.29 -16.29
CA GLY A 354 -14.98 24.16 -17.21
C GLY A 354 -13.71 23.72 -17.92
N LEU A 355 -12.76 24.64 -18.16
CA LEU A 355 -11.48 24.31 -18.76
C LEU A 355 -10.60 23.46 -17.82
N HIS A 356 -10.61 23.74 -16.51
CA HIS A 356 -9.94 22.91 -15.50
C HIS A 356 -10.51 21.50 -15.47
N LEU A 357 -11.85 21.38 -15.46
CA LEU A 357 -12.51 20.07 -15.47
C LEU A 357 -12.21 19.30 -16.77
N ALA A 358 -12.26 19.96 -17.93
CA ALA A 358 -11.92 19.33 -19.20
C ALA A 358 -10.46 18.85 -19.23
N ALA A 359 -9.53 19.62 -18.66
CA ALA A 359 -8.13 19.23 -18.50
C ALA A 359 -7.96 18.06 -17.54
N TYR A 360 -8.64 18.06 -16.39
CA TYR A 360 -8.62 16.97 -15.41
C TYR A 360 -9.10 15.64 -16.01
N PHE A 361 -10.12 15.65 -16.87
CA PHE A 361 -10.64 14.44 -17.50
C PHE A 361 -9.99 14.11 -18.86
N GLY A 362 -9.06 14.93 -19.35
CA GLY A 362 -8.35 14.68 -20.61
C GLY A 362 -9.21 14.86 -21.87
N LEU A 363 -10.23 15.72 -21.82
CA LEU A 363 -11.18 15.96 -22.91
C LEU A 363 -10.61 16.97 -23.93
N TRP A 364 -9.57 16.59 -24.67
CA TRP A 364 -8.79 17.52 -25.51
C TRP A 364 -9.59 18.18 -26.65
N GLU A 365 -10.58 17.51 -27.25
CA GLU A 365 -11.48 18.16 -28.22
C GLU A 365 -12.34 19.23 -27.55
N VAL A 366 -12.79 18.99 -26.33
CA VAL A 366 -13.58 19.95 -25.55
C VAL A 366 -12.73 21.14 -25.14
N ILE A 367 -11.50 20.91 -24.72
CA ILE A 367 -10.51 21.97 -24.45
C ILE A 367 -10.38 22.87 -25.67
N SER A 368 -10.21 22.29 -26.87
CA SER A 368 -10.11 23.06 -28.12
C SER A 368 -11.33 23.95 -28.35
N VAL A 369 -12.54 23.40 -28.20
CA VAL A 369 -13.80 24.16 -28.35
C VAL A 369 -13.93 25.28 -27.30
N LEU A 370 -13.55 25.03 -26.04
CA LEU A 370 -13.61 26.04 -24.99
C LEU A 370 -12.63 27.20 -25.27
N LEU A 371 -11.43 26.89 -25.74
CA LEU A 371 -10.42 27.89 -26.11
C LEU A 371 -10.85 28.71 -27.35
N GLU A 372 -11.44 28.07 -28.36
CA GLU A 372 -12.03 28.76 -29.52
C GLU A 372 -13.16 29.72 -29.12
N ASN A 373 -13.90 29.40 -28.05
CA ASN A 373 -14.93 30.26 -27.48
C ASN A 373 -14.39 31.39 -26.57
N GLY A 374 -13.07 31.54 -26.47
CA GLY A 374 -12.42 32.63 -25.75
C GLY A 374 -12.21 32.40 -24.26
N CYS A 375 -12.29 31.15 -23.76
CA CYS A 375 -11.87 30.83 -22.40
C CYS A 375 -10.38 31.14 -22.20
N ASP A 376 -10.03 31.73 -21.06
CA ASP A 376 -8.62 31.98 -20.70
C ASP A 376 -7.90 30.65 -20.43
N VAL A 377 -6.90 30.34 -21.26
CA VAL A 377 -6.04 29.14 -21.14
C VAL A 377 -5.26 29.11 -19.83
N ASN A 378 -5.02 30.28 -19.24
CA ASN A 378 -4.28 30.46 -17.98
C ASN A 378 -5.20 30.88 -16.83
N ALA A 379 -6.52 30.66 -16.96
CA ALA A 379 -7.47 30.87 -15.88
C ALA A 379 -6.94 30.16 -14.63
N LYS A 380 -6.71 30.90 -13.55
CA LYS A 380 -6.22 30.33 -12.29
C LYS A 380 -7.41 29.88 -11.47
N ASP A 381 -7.36 28.66 -10.93
CA ASP A 381 -8.18 28.36 -9.77
C ASP A 381 -7.75 29.24 -8.58
N GLY A 382 -8.57 29.33 -7.54
CA GLY A 382 -8.27 30.10 -6.32
C GLY A 382 -6.97 29.71 -5.58
N ASP A 383 -6.26 28.64 -6.02
CA ASP A 383 -4.94 28.18 -5.55
C ASP A 383 -3.85 28.40 -6.62
N ILE A 384 -4.12 29.25 -7.62
CA ILE A 384 -3.17 29.73 -8.65
C ILE A 384 -2.85 28.67 -9.71
N LYS A 385 -3.46 27.47 -9.69
CA LYS A 385 -3.16 26.39 -10.65
C LYS A 385 -3.98 26.58 -11.93
N ALA A 386 -3.30 26.50 -13.06
CA ALA A 386 -3.91 26.59 -14.39
C ALA A 386 -4.42 25.21 -14.86
N PRO A 387 -5.30 25.14 -15.88
CA PRO A 387 -5.79 23.86 -16.43
C PRO A 387 -4.67 22.88 -16.81
N LEU A 388 -3.53 23.40 -17.28
CA LEU A 388 -2.35 22.61 -17.61
C LEU A 388 -1.85 21.74 -16.45
N TYR A 389 -1.89 22.24 -15.21
CA TYR A 389 -1.51 21.48 -14.02
C TYR A 389 -2.37 20.21 -13.86
N PHE A 390 -3.68 20.31 -14.05
CA PHE A 390 -4.60 19.18 -13.91
C PHE A 390 -4.39 18.14 -15.02
N ALA A 391 -4.19 18.57 -16.26
CA ALA A 391 -3.87 17.66 -17.36
C ALA A 391 -2.54 16.93 -17.14
N LEU A 392 -1.53 17.62 -16.60
CA LEU A 392 -0.23 17.03 -16.24
C LEU A 392 -0.35 16.02 -15.11
N HIS A 393 -1.03 16.39 -14.02
CA HIS A 393 -1.21 15.51 -12.87
C HIS A 393 -1.93 14.20 -13.25
N GLN A 394 -2.90 14.28 -14.17
CA GLN A 394 -3.67 13.12 -14.65
C GLN A 394 -3.02 12.38 -15.84
N GLY A 395 -1.87 12.87 -16.34
CA GLY A 395 -1.14 12.20 -17.42
C GLY A 395 -1.79 12.30 -18.80
N HIS A 396 -2.63 13.31 -19.03
CA HIS A 396 -3.37 13.46 -20.28
C HIS A 396 -2.55 14.18 -21.35
N ALA A 397 -1.61 13.46 -21.99
CA ALA A 397 -0.66 14.02 -22.96
C ALA A 397 -1.33 14.90 -24.04
N LYS A 398 -2.42 14.44 -24.67
CA LYS A 398 -3.12 15.25 -25.70
C LYS A 398 -3.76 16.53 -25.15
N ALA A 399 -4.27 16.52 -23.93
CA ALA A 399 -4.77 17.72 -23.29
C ALA A 399 -3.62 18.70 -22.97
N VAL A 400 -2.48 18.19 -22.48
CA VAL A 400 -1.25 18.97 -22.26
C VAL A 400 -0.78 19.64 -23.55
N GLU A 401 -0.71 18.89 -24.65
CA GLU A 401 -0.31 19.38 -25.98
C GLU A 401 -1.19 20.56 -26.43
N VAL A 402 -2.51 20.36 -26.42
CA VAL A 402 -3.47 21.39 -26.84
C VAL A 402 -3.38 22.65 -25.99
N LEU A 403 -3.24 22.50 -24.67
CA LEU A 403 -3.12 23.65 -23.76
C LEU A 403 -1.84 24.45 -24.02
N ILE A 404 -0.70 23.77 -24.20
CA ILE A 404 0.58 24.43 -24.52
C ILE A 404 0.51 25.13 -25.88
N ASP A 405 -0.06 24.48 -26.89
CA ASP A 405 -0.19 25.04 -28.25
C ASP A 405 -1.07 26.30 -28.30
N ASN A 406 -1.99 26.44 -27.37
CA ASN A 406 -2.86 27.62 -27.24
C ASN A 406 -2.33 28.67 -26.25
N GLY A 407 -1.04 28.63 -25.92
CA GLY A 407 -0.40 29.68 -25.13
C GLY A 407 -0.59 29.52 -23.62
N SER A 408 -0.83 28.31 -23.13
CA SER A 408 -0.70 28.06 -21.70
C SER A 408 0.71 28.42 -21.26
N GLU A 409 0.81 29.35 -20.30
CA GLU A 409 2.08 29.70 -19.68
C GLU A 409 2.55 28.47 -18.90
N TYR A 410 3.44 27.68 -19.50
CA TYR A 410 4.23 26.75 -18.70
C TYR A 410 5.02 27.62 -17.71
N LEU A 411 4.88 27.40 -16.40
CA LEU A 411 5.60 28.13 -15.36
C LEU A 411 7.10 27.73 -15.35
N GLY A 412 7.72 27.80 -16.52
CA GLY A 412 9.09 27.41 -16.88
C GLY A 412 10.17 28.28 -16.27
N LYS A 413 10.04 28.62 -15.00
CA LYS A 413 11.14 29.13 -14.18
C LYS A 413 11.55 28.18 -13.06
N GLU A 414 10.71 27.23 -12.66
CA GLU A 414 11.01 26.32 -11.53
C GLU A 414 10.87 24.82 -11.85
N GLY A 415 10.54 24.45 -13.09
CA GLY A 415 10.53 23.05 -13.53
C GLY A 415 9.44 22.16 -12.92
N GLU A 416 8.47 22.73 -12.20
CA GLU A 416 7.39 22.01 -11.50
C GLU A 416 6.67 20.98 -12.41
N TYR A 417 6.34 21.37 -13.63
CA TYR A 417 5.61 20.51 -14.57
C TYR A 417 6.44 19.32 -15.06
N LEU A 418 7.74 19.56 -15.29
CA LEU A 418 8.67 18.50 -15.64
C LEU A 418 8.89 17.57 -14.43
N GLN A 419 8.96 18.12 -13.21
CA GLN A 419 9.03 17.34 -11.97
C GLN A 419 7.80 16.42 -11.80
N ILE A 420 6.58 16.94 -11.94
CA ILE A 420 5.34 16.15 -11.85
C ILE A 420 5.37 15.00 -12.86
N ALA A 421 5.72 15.29 -14.11
CA ALA A 421 5.77 14.28 -15.18
C ALA A 421 6.81 13.19 -14.89
N ILE A 422 7.99 13.55 -14.34
CA ILE A 422 9.04 12.60 -13.96
C ILE A 422 8.59 11.71 -12.80
N MET A 423 8.07 12.31 -11.73
CA MET A 423 7.60 11.57 -10.54
C MET A 423 6.46 10.61 -10.90
N ALA A 424 5.54 11.05 -11.76
CA ALA A 424 4.41 10.23 -12.19
C ALA A 424 4.75 9.19 -13.27
N GLY A 425 5.88 9.32 -13.98
CA GLY A 425 6.30 8.36 -15.00
C GLY A 425 5.79 8.64 -16.42
N TYR A 426 5.45 9.89 -16.75
CA TYR A 426 4.82 10.24 -18.04
C TYR A 426 5.84 10.56 -19.15
N GLU A 427 6.43 9.53 -19.76
CA GLU A 427 7.46 9.64 -20.81
C GLU A 427 7.06 10.52 -22.01
N ASP A 428 5.82 10.38 -22.49
CA ASP A 428 5.29 11.16 -23.62
C ASP A 428 5.21 12.65 -23.28
N ILE A 429 4.80 12.97 -22.05
CA ILE A 429 4.69 14.35 -21.54
C ILE A 429 6.09 14.94 -21.37
N ILE A 430 7.04 14.20 -20.81
CA ILE A 430 8.43 14.65 -20.64
C ILE A 430 9.03 14.98 -22.01
N SER A 431 8.86 14.08 -22.99
CA SER A 431 9.33 14.29 -24.36
C SER A 431 8.76 15.56 -24.98
N MET A 432 7.44 15.74 -24.86
CA MET A 432 6.73 16.91 -25.35
C MET A 432 7.20 18.20 -24.68
N LEU A 433 7.32 18.23 -23.35
CA LEU A 433 7.74 19.42 -22.61
C LEU A 433 9.14 19.86 -23.05
N ILE A 434 10.08 18.92 -23.21
CA ILE A 434 11.44 19.20 -23.70
C ILE A 434 11.40 19.72 -25.14
N GLU A 435 10.59 19.12 -26.02
CA GLU A 435 10.41 19.59 -27.40
C GLU A 435 9.80 20.99 -27.50
N LYS A 436 8.97 21.37 -26.52
CA LYS A 436 8.38 22.71 -26.38
C LYS A 436 9.30 23.71 -25.68
N GLY A 437 10.55 23.33 -25.38
CA GLY A 437 11.58 24.22 -24.85
C GLY A 437 11.74 24.21 -23.32
N ALA A 438 11.21 23.19 -22.62
CA ALA A 438 11.56 23.00 -21.21
C ALA A 438 13.06 22.73 -21.06
N ASP A 439 13.70 23.43 -20.11
CA ASP A 439 15.13 23.24 -19.82
C ASP A 439 15.36 21.87 -19.18
N ILE A 440 16.14 21.02 -19.86
CA ILE A 440 16.48 19.67 -19.41
C ILE A 440 17.42 19.67 -18.20
N GLU A 441 18.08 20.81 -17.90
CA GLU A 441 18.98 21.01 -16.76
C GLU A 441 18.35 21.87 -15.65
N VAL A 442 17.04 22.09 -15.69
CA VAL A 442 16.33 22.89 -14.68
C VAL A 442 16.53 22.35 -13.27
N MET A 443 16.72 23.23 -12.28
CA MET A 443 16.85 22.82 -10.87
C MET A 443 15.49 22.64 -10.22
N LEU A 444 14.98 21.42 -10.23
CA LEU A 444 13.74 20.97 -9.59
C LEU A 444 13.85 21.07 -8.07
N GLY A 445 12.83 21.70 -7.44
CA GLY A 445 12.81 21.94 -5.99
C GLY A 445 14.03 22.71 -5.45
N GLY A 446 14.82 23.34 -6.34
CA GLY A 446 16.07 24.03 -6.03
C GLY A 446 17.33 23.16 -5.92
N TRP A 447 17.25 21.83 -6.10
CA TRP A 447 18.40 20.94 -5.78
C TRP A 447 18.60 19.72 -6.68
N GLN A 448 17.66 19.33 -7.52
CA GLN A 448 17.81 18.17 -8.42
C GLN A 448 17.66 18.59 -9.88
N THR A 449 18.48 18.04 -10.78
CA THR A 449 18.17 18.06 -12.21
C THR A 449 17.12 16.98 -12.52
N PRO A 450 16.38 17.08 -13.64
CA PRO A 450 15.50 16.02 -14.15
C PRO A 450 16.14 14.63 -14.11
N LEU A 451 17.40 14.52 -14.54
CA LEU A 451 18.11 13.25 -14.58
C LEU A 451 18.40 12.71 -13.17
N THR A 452 18.81 13.57 -12.23
CA THR A 452 19.03 13.13 -10.83
C THR A 452 17.73 12.69 -10.16
N LEU A 453 16.61 13.37 -10.40
CA LEU A 453 15.30 12.98 -9.86
C LEU A 453 14.83 11.65 -10.45
N ALA A 454 14.95 11.48 -11.77
CA ALA A 454 14.58 10.22 -12.43
C ALA A 454 15.43 9.04 -11.92
N ALA A 455 16.72 9.28 -11.65
CA ALA A 455 17.62 8.30 -11.08
C ALA A 455 17.29 7.96 -9.62
N ASP A 456 16.91 8.94 -8.81
CA ASP A 456 16.47 8.78 -7.41
C ASP A 456 15.14 7.98 -7.31
N GLU A 457 14.16 8.34 -8.14
CA GLU A 457 12.83 7.71 -8.21
C GLU A 457 12.81 6.33 -8.89
N GLY A 458 13.94 5.86 -9.41
CA GLY A 458 14.02 4.53 -10.03
C GLY A 458 13.35 4.44 -11.42
N ARG A 459 13.20 5.56 -12.13
CA ARG A 459 12.51 5.64 -13.42
C ARG A 459 13.45 5.34 -14.60
N GLU A 460 13.79 4.07 -14.81
CA GLU A 460 14.74 3.61 -15.85
C GLU A 460 14.44 4.16 -17.26
N ALA A 461 13.18 4.09 -17.70
CA ALA A 461 12.78 4.56 -19.03
C ALA A 461 12.93 6.09 -19.18
N ILE A 462 12.64 6.85 -18.12
CA ILE A 462 12.83 8.31 -18.09
C ILE A 462 14.32 8.66 -18.07
N VAL A 463 15.15 7.96 -17.29
CA VAL A 463 16.61 8.16 -17.33
C VAL A 463 17.13 7.98 -18.75
N LYS A 464 16.72 6.92 -19.43
CA LYS A 464 17.09 6.67 -20.83
C LYS A 464 16.60 7.77 -21.77
N LEU A 465 15.35 8.22 -21.61
CA LEU A 465 14.77 9.30 -22.40
C LEU A 465 15.56 10.62 -22.22
N LEU A 466 15.84 11.01 -20.98
CA LEU A 466 16.56 12.25 -20.67
C LEU A 466 17.99 12.23 -21.23
N LEU A 467 18.70 11.10 -21.10
CA LEU A 467 20.02 10.93 -21.71
C LEU A 467 19.97 11.02 -23.24
N GLN A 468 18.96 10.42 -23.89
CA GLN A 468 18.75 10.53 -25.34
C GLN A 468 18.44 11.96 -25.79
N LYS A 469 17.77 12.74 -24.94
CA LYS A 469 17.47 14.18 -25.17
C LYS A 469 18.64 15.10 -24.81
N GLY A 470 19.77 14.55 -24.35
CA GLY A 470 21.02 15.28 -24.13
C GLY A 470 21.22 15.81 -22.72
N ALA A 471 20.56 15.25 -21.70
CA ALA A 471 20.81 15.61 -20.31
C ALA A 471 22.28 15.36 -19.93
N ASP A 472 22.87 16.24 -19.13
CA ASP A 472 24.21 16.06 -18.59
C ASP A 472 24.23 14.85 -17.67
N ILE A 473 24.96 13.81 -18.08
CA ILE A 473 25.12 12.57 -17.33
C ILE A 473 25.74 12.79 -15.94
N GLU A 474 26.47 13.89 -15.77
CA GLU A 474 27.08 14.32 -14.52
C GLU A 474 26.26 15.41 -13.80
N GLY A 475 25.10 15.77 -14.35
CA GLY A 475 24.23 16.84 -13.86
C GLY A 475 23.77 16.63 -12.43
N GLY A 476 23.63 17.72 -11.68
CA GLY A 476 23.28 17.69 -10.26
C GLY A 476 23.87 18.86 -9.49
N CYS A 477 23.46 19.05 -8.24
CA CYS A 477 24.04 20.08 -7.38
C CYS A 477 24.91 19.50 -6.26
N SER A 478 25.64 20.38 -5.59
CA SER A 478 26.48 20.02 -4.44
C SER A 478 25.74 19.37 -3.27
N ARG A 479 24.40 19.39 -3.23
CA ARG A 479 23.62 18.73 -2.16
C ARG A 479 23.34 17.26 -2.44
N PHE A 480 22.94 16.93 -3.67
CA PHE A 480 22.51 15.58 -4.06
C PHE A 480 23.55 14.83 -4.91
N GLY A 481 24.58 15.51 -5.42
CA GLY A 481 25.61 14.87 -6.24
C GLY A 481 25.09 14.41 -7.61
N SER A 482 25.72 13.38 -8.18
CA SER A 482 25.45 12.91 -9.55
C SER A 482 24.26 11.95 -9.63
N PRO A 483 23.67 11.72 -10.83
CA PRO A 483 22.58 10.77 -11.00
C PRO A 483 23.02 9.33 -10.63
N LEU A 484 24.28 9.00 -10.91
CA LEU A 484 24.87 7.71 -10.56
C LEU A 484 24.95 7.50 -9.03
N LEU A 485 25.26 8.56 -8.27
CA LEU A 485 25.24 8.52 -6.81
C LEU A 485 23.83 8.28 -6.28
N GLN A 486 22.82 8.99 -6.79
CA GLN A 486 21.42 8.82 -6.37
C GLN A 486 20.90 7.41 -6.70
N ALA A 487 21.11 6.92 -7.93
CA ALA A 487 20.75 5.56 -8.31
C ALA A 487 21.43 4.50 -7.42
N ALA A 488 22.68 4.74 -7.03
CA ALA A 488 23.42 3.84 -6.15
C ALA A 488 22.94 3.89 -4.69
N LEU A 489 22.60 5.07 -4.18
CA LEU A 489 22.00 5.28 -2.85
C LEU A 489 20.64 4.62 -2.73
N MET A 490 19.82 4.66 -3.77
CA MET A 490 18.48 4.07 -3.76
C MET A 490 18.44 2.61 -4.24
N GLY A 491 19.59 2.05 -4.64
CA GLY A 491 19.71 0.63 -4.99
C GLY A 491 19.21 0.27 -6.39
N HIS A 492 19.03 1.25 -7.27
CA HIS A 492 18.47 1.07 -8.62
C HIS A 492 19.51 0.50 -9.60
N ARG A 493 19.83 -0.79 -9.45
CA ARG A 493 20.89 -1.48 -10.22
C ARG A 493 20.82 -1.26 -11.73
N LYS A 494 19.63 -1.32 -12.34
CA LYS A 494 19.50 -1.13 -13.81
C LYS A 494 19.83 0.28 -14.25
N ILE A 495 19.50 1.28 -13.44
CA ILE A 495 19.86 2.68 -13.70
C ILE A 495 21.35 2.89 -13.53
N VAL A 496 21.96 2.27 -12.51
CA VAL A 496 23.41 2.28 -12.34
C VAL A 496 24.11 1.68 -13.56
N GLU A 497 23.64 0.53 -14.05
CA GLU A 497 24.16 -0.10 -15.27
C GLU A 497 24.04 0.82 -16.49
N LEU A 498 22.84 1.37 -16.72
CA LEU A 498 22.56 2.30 -17.82
C LEU A 498 23.46 3.54 -17.76
N LEU A 499 23.58 4.20 -16.60
CA LEU A 499 24.42 5.39 -16.45
C LEU A 499 25.90 5.09 -16.72
N LEU A 500 26.40 3.94 -16.26
CA LEU A 500 27.78 3.52 -16.55
C LEU A 500 28.00 3.23 -18.03
N GLU A 501 27.03 2.61 -18.72
CA GLU A 501 27.10 2.37 -20.17
C GLU A 501 27.15 3.67 -20.98
N TRP A 502 26.50 4.73 -20.51
CA TRP A 502 26.52 6.05 -21.12
C TRP A 502 27.74 6.90 -20.72
N GLY A 503 28.64 6.36 -19.89
CA GLY A 503 29.93 6.98 -19.55
C GLY A 503 29.93 7.83 -18.29
N ALA A 504 28.98 7.62 -17.37
CA ALA A 504 29.00 8.28 -16.06
C ALA A 504 30.30 7.96 -15.32
N ASN A 505 30.87 8.96 -14.63
CA ASN A 505 32.06 8.77 -13.85
C ASN A 505 31.76 7.91 -12.62
N ILE A 506 32.25 6.67 -12.64
CA ILE A 506 32.04 5.67 -11.60
C ILE A 506 32.49 6.12 -10.19
N ASP A 507 33.46 7.03 -10.12
CA ASP A 507 34.02 7.59 -8.89
C ASP A 507 33.68 9.09 -8.72
N ALA A 508 32.57 9.56 -9.32
CA ALA A 508 32.12 10.95 -9.18
C ALA A 508 31.94 11.34 -7.70
N ARG A 509 32.36 12.57 -7.37
CA ARG A 509 32.31 13.16 -6.01
C ARG A 509 31.68 14.54 -6.07
N ARG A 510 30.38 14.58 -6.31
CA ARG A 510 29.69 15.84 -6.61
C ARG A 510 28.83 16.35 -5.47
N ASP A 511 28.62 15.57 -4.41
CA ASP A 511 27.90 16.02 -3.22
C ASP A 511 28.86 16.67 -2.20
N PHE A 512 28.28 17.35 -1.20
CA PHE A 512 29.00 18.11 -0.18
C PHE A 512 29.81 17.23 0.76
N ASN A 513 29.49 15.94 0.87
CA ASN A 513 30.28 14.98 1.65
C ASN A 513 31.36 14.29 0.80
N GLY A 514 31.41 14.52 -0.52
CA GLY A 514 32.38 13.89 -1.42
C GLY A 514 32.21 12.37 -1.55
N MET A 515 30.99 11.87 -1.37
CA MET A 515 30.65 10.45 -1.47
C MET A 515 30.74 9.97 -2.92
N THR A 516 31.29 8.76 -3.11
CA THR A 516 31.24 8.06 -4.39
C THR A 516 29.96 7.22 -4.49
N PRO A 517 29.52 6.84 -5.70
CA PRO A 517 28.40 5.91 -5.87
C PRO A 517 28.57 4.59 -5.10
N LEU A 518 29.79 4.04 -5.05
CA LEU A 518 30.09 2.83 -4.27
C LEU A 518 29.88 3.06 -2.77
N TRP A 519 30.26 4.23 -2.24
CA TRP A 519 30.00 4.59 -0.85
C TRP A 519 28.50 4.60 -0.55
N GLY A 520 27.70 5.27 -1.39
CA GLY A 520 26.25 5.34 -1.22
C GLY A 520 25.59 3.95 -1.20
N ALA A 521 25.98 3.08 -2.13
CA ALA A 521 25.49 1.71 -2.18
C ALA A 521 25.89 0.89 -0.94
N VAL A 522 27.12 1.07 -0.43
CA VAL A 522 27.59 0.42 0.80
C VAL A 522 26.88 0.93 2.04
N GLU A 523 26.62 2.24 2.14
CA GLU A 523 25.92 2.84 3.27
C GLU A 523 24.50 2.28 3.45
N GLN A 524 23.79 2.10 2.33
CA GLN A 524 22.41 1.60 2.31
C GLN A 524 22.32 0.06 2.18
N GLY A 525 23.44 -0.62 1.94
CA GLY A 525 23.50 -2.08 1.92
C GLY A 525 23.05 -2.73 0.61
N HIS A 526 23.12 -2.00 -0.52
CA HIS A 526 22.64 -2.46 -1.83
C HIS A 526 23.63 -3.41 -2.51
N GLY A 527 23.74 -4.65 -2.01
CA GLY A 527 24.63 -5.71 -2.52
C GLY A 527 24.70 -5.83 -4.05
N PRO A 528 23.59 -5.93 -4.79
CA PRO A 528 23.62 -6.05 -6.25
C PRO A 528 24.22 -4.83 -6.97
N VAL A 529 24.09 -3.62 -6.39
CA VAL A 529 24.72 -2.40 -6.91
C VAL A 529 26.21 -2.37 -6.57
N ILE A 530 26.56 -2.73 -5.33
CA ILE A 530 27.97 -2.84 -4.88
C ILE A 530 28.72 -3.80 -5.79
N GLN A 531 28.18 -4.99 -6.04
CA GLN A 531 28.77 -5.98 -6.92
C GLN A 531 28.99 -5.41 -8.33
N LEU A 532 27.97 -4.78 -8.92
CA LEU A 532 28.06 -4.18 -10.25
C LEU A 532 29.14 -3.09 -10.32
N LEU A 533 29.18 -2.17 -9.35
CA LEU A 533 30.17 -1.10 -9.30
C LEU A 533 31.60 -1.66 -9.16
N LEU A 534 31.81 -2.66 -8.30
CA LEU A 534 33.10 -3.33 -8.13
C LEU A 534 33.52 -4.11 -9.39
N GLU A 535 32.59 -4.73 -10.11
CA GLU A 535 32.83 -5.41 -11.40
C GLU A 535 33.23 -4.42 -12.50
N LYS A 536 32.62 -3.22 -12.51
CA LYS A 536 32.91 -2.14 -13.45
C LYS A 536 34.14 -1.30 -13.08
N GLY A 537 34.84 -1.66 -12.00
CA GLY A 537 36.13 -1.07 -11.61
C GLY A 537 36.03 0.16 -10.73
N ALA A 538 34.92 0.36 -10.01
CA ALA A 538 34.80 1.40 -8.98
C ALA A 538 35.96 1.29 -7.99
N LYS A 539 36.63 2.41 -7.72
CA LYS A 539 37.78 2.38 -6.81
C LYS A 539 37.29 2.21 -5.39
N SER A 540 37.69 1.10 -4.78
CA SER A 540 37.61 0.93 -3.33
C SER A 540 38.65 1.79 -2.59
N ASP A 541 39.53 2.51 -3.29
CA ASP A 541 40.67 3.30 -2.76
C ASP A 541 40.68 4.82 -3.13
N ALA A 542 39.52 5.46 -3.28
CA ALA A 542 39.49 6.87 -3.73
C ALA A 542 39.77 7.90 -2.60
N THR A 543 40.51 8.95 -2.94
CA THR A 543 41.40 9.79 -2.12
C THR A 543 40.87 10.99 -1.30
N VAL A 544 39.64 11.05 -0.77
CA VAL A 544 39.28 12.04 0.28
C VAL A 544 38.21 11.47 1.22
N LEU A 545 38.54 11.39 2.52
CA LEU A 545 37.78 10.85 3.67
C LEU A 545 37.37 9.37 3.55
N ASP A 546 38.42 8.53 3.51
CA ASP A 546 38.42 7.13 3.94
C ASP A 546 37.79 6.08 3.03
N SER A 547 38.40 5.87 1.87
CA SER A 547 38.27 4.63 1.11
C SER A 547 38.47 3.35 1.94
N ASP A 548 39.41 3.38 2.88
CA ASP A 548 39.65 2.32 3.87
C ASP A 548 38.43 2.02 4.75
N LYS A 549 37.51 2.97 4.92
CA LYS A 549 36.34 2.83 5.79
C LYS A 549 35.12 2.20 5.11
N LEU A 550 35.14 1.78 3.84
CA LEU A 550 33.97 1.10 3.25
C LEU A 550 33.61 -0.19 4.00
N LEU A 551 34.61 -1.02 4.33
CA LEU A 551 34.38 -2.23 5.14
C LEU A 551 33.90 -1.88 6.55
N LEU A 552 34.46 -0.81 7.13
CA LEU A 552 34.06 -0.32 8.44
C LEU A 552 32.62 0.23 8.43
N LEU A 553 32.23 0.94 7.38
CA LEU A 553 30.89 1.47 7.15
C LEU A 553 29.89 0.32 7.05
N ALA A 554 30.21 -0.70 6.25
CA ALA A 554 29.42 -1.92 6.13
C ALA A 554 29.28 -2.63 7.48
N ALA A 555 30.37 -2.77 8.25
CA ALA A 555 30.34 -3.36 9.59
C ALA A 555 29.55 -2.51 10.62
N ARG A 556 29.70 -1.18 10.58
CA ARG A 556 28.98 -0.23 11.43
C ARG A 556 27.47 -0.27 11.19
N ARG A 557 27.05 -0.43 9.94
CA ARG A 557 25.64 -0.58 9.55
C ARG A 557 25.13 -2.02 9.64
N ASN A 558 26.03 -2.99 9.91
CA ASN A 558 25.76 -4.44 9.90
C ASN A 558 25.21 -4.96 8.55
N HIS A 559 25.70 -4.42 7.45
CA HIS A 559 25.32 -4.84 6.09
C HIS A 559 26.16 -6.04 5.64
N MET A 560 25.70 -7.25 5.98
CA MET A 560 26.46 -8.49 5.76
C MET A 560 26.81 -8.73 4.28
N ALA A 561 25.90 -8.44 3.35
CA ALA A 561 26.17 -8.57 1.91
C ALA A 561 27.30 -7.64 1.45
N SER A 562 27.29 -6.39 1.94
CA SER A 562 28.35 -5.41 1.66
C SER A 562 29.69 -5.87 2.23
N ILE A 563 29.72 -6.39 3.47
CA ILE A 563 30.94 -6.92 4.09
C ILE A 563 31.51 -8.06 3.25
N ALA A 564 30.68 -9.04 2.85
CA ALA A 564 31.12 -10.17 2.05
C ALA A 564 31.72 -9.74 0.70
N LEU A 565 30.99 -8.90 -0.06
CA LEU A 565 31.42 -8.40 -1.37
C LEU A 565 32.71 -7.56 -1.28
N LEU A 566 32.82 -6.71 -0.26
CA LEU A 566 34.02 -5.91 -0.06
C LEU A 566 35.23 -6.81 0.25
N LEU A 567 35.08 -7.82 1.11
CA LEU A 567 36.18 -8.74 1.48
C LEU A 567 36.72 -9.59 0.31
N GLU A 568 35.93 -9.81 -0.74
CA GLU A 568 36.41 -10.45 -1.98
C GLU A 568 37.46 -9.61 -2.72
N LYS A 569 37.39 -8.28 -2.60
CA LYS A 569 38.31 -7.34 -3.26
C LYS A 569 39.53 -6.97 -2.41
N ALA A 570 39.76 -7.69 -1.30
CA ALA A 570 40.89 -7.49 -0.39
C ALA A 570 41.05 -6.03 0.10
N PRO A 571 40.04 -5.48 0.80
CA PRO A 571 40.07 -4.10 1.29
C PRO A 571 41.02 -3.98 2.50
N ASN A 572 41.28 -2.75 2.97
CA ASN A 572 42.00 -2.57 4.22
C ASN A 572 41.17 -3.05 5.42
N ILE A 573 41.48 -4.23 5.94
CA ILE A 573 40.78 -4.87 7.06
C ILE A 573 41.09 -4.16 8.40
N HIS A 574 42.19 -3.41 8.46
CA HIS A 574 42.67 -2.72 9.65
C HIS A 574 42.26 -1.24 9.71
N ALA A 575 41.37 -0.81 8.81
CA ALA A 575 40.83 0.53 8.83
C ALA A 575 40.13 0.84 10.16
N THR A 576 40.30 2.05 10.67
CA THR A 576 39.69 2.48 11.94
C THR A 576 38.92 3.79 11.78
N GLU A 577 37.81 3.95 12.50
CA GLU A 577 37.07 5.23 12.58
C GLU A 577 37.67 6.17 13.63
N PHE A 578 37.08 7.36 13.77
CA PHE A 578 37.38 8.26 14.88
C PHE A 578 37.20 7.51 16.21
N GLY A 579 38.25 7.46 17.03
CA GLY A 579 38.29 6.64 18.24
C GLY A 579 39.04 5.31 18.10
N GLY A 580 39.46 4.90 16.90
CA GLY A 580 40.29 3.71 16.67
C GLY A 580 39.52 2.40 16.51
N SER A 581 38.19 2.43 16.38
CA SER A 581 37.37 1.21 16.31
C SER A 581 37.48 0.51 14.96
N THR A 582 37.66 -0.81 14.98
CA THR A 582 37.84 -1.67 13.80
C THR A 582 36.52 -2.24 13.26
N PRO A 583 36.47 -2.78 12.02
CA PRO A 583 35.30 -3.48 11.51
C PRO A 583 34.92 -4.69 12.37
N LEU A 584 35.91 -5.39 12.92
CA LEU A 584 35.69 -6.53 13.82
C LEU A 584 35.02 -6.09 15.12
N ALA A 585 35.42 -4.97 15.70
CA ALA A 585 34.79 -4.42 16.90
C ALA A 585 33.33 -4.01 16.64
N ARG A 586 33.01 -3.47 15.46
CA ARG A 586 31.63 -3.15 15.08
C ARG A 586 30.78 -4.38 14.82
N ALA A 587 31.33 -5.41 14.18
CA ALA A 587 30.67 -6.71 14.03
C ALA A 587 30.37 -7.35 15.40
N ALA A 588 31.31 -7.23 16.34
CA ALA A 588 31.17 -7.69 17.71
C ALA A 588 30.07 -6.92 18.48
N GLN A 589 30.00 -5.60 18.29
CA GLN A 589 28.94 -4.75 18.86
C GLN A 589 27.54 -5.21 18.43
N HIS A 590 27.37 -5.60 17.16
CA HIS A 590 26.09 -6.03 16.58
C HIS A 590 25.77 -7.52 16.74
N ASP A 591 26.60 -8.27 17.49
CA ASP A 591 26.47 -9.72 17.67
C ASP A 591 26.51 -10.53 16.36
N SER A 592 27.22 -10.01 15.35
CA SER A 592 27.21 -10.55 13.98
C SER A 592 28.26 -11.64 13.79
N MET A 593 27.92 -12.87 14.17
CA MET A 593 28.82 -14.04 14.11
C MET A 593 29.43 -14.28 12.72
N ILE A 594 28.62 -14.11 11.66
CA ILE A 594 29.07 -14.35 10.28
C ILE A 594 30.12 -13.30 9.89
N ALA A 595 29.89 -12.03 10.20
CA ALA A 595 30.84 -10.96 9.93
C ALA A 595 32.14 -11.19 10.72
N ILE A 596 32.07 -11.58 11.99
CA ILE A 596 33.24 -11.92 12.81
C ILE A 596 34.02 -13.07 12.18
N ALA A 597 33.35 -14.17 11.81
CA ALA A 597 34.00 -15.33 11.21
C ALA A 597 34.74 -14.96 9.91
N LEU A 598 34.08 -14.21 9.02
CA LEU A 598 34.67 -13.77 7.74
C LEU A 598 35.84 -12.79 7.93
N LEU A 599 35.71 -11.83 8.84
CA LEU A 599 36.78 -10.87 9.14
C LEU A 599 38.02 -11.56 9.70
N VAL A 600 37.82 -12.51 10.63
CA VAL A 600 38.93 -13.29 11.21
C VAL A 600 39.55 -14.23 10.17
N GLU A 601 38.75 -14.88 9.33
CA GLU A 601 39.25 -15.69 8.20
C GLU A 601 40.16 -14.86 7.28
N LYS A 602 39.80 -13.59 7.05
CA LYS A 602 40.60 -12.63 6.29
C LYS A 602 41.73 -11.97 7.10
N ARG A 603 42.08 -12.52 8.27
CA ARG A 603 43.19 -12.10 9.14
C ARG A 603 42.99 -10.75 9.84
N ALA A 604 41.75 -10.38 10.16
CA ALA A 604 41.51 -9.29 11.12
C ALA A 604 42.18 -9.62 12.47
N ASP A 605 42.86 -8.65 13.06
CA ASP A 605 43.47 -8.80 14.38
C ASP A 605 42.38 -8.81 15.46
N VAL A 606 42.19 -9.98 16.07
CA VAL A 606 41.18 -10.24 17.11
C VAL A 606 41.42 -9.39 18.36
N ASN A 607 42.68 -9.02 18.63
CA ASN A 607 43.10 -8.31 19.82
C ASN A 607 43.45 -6.84 19.55
N ALA A 608 43.16 -6.32 18.35
CA ALA A 608 43.32 -4.91 18.05
C ALA A 608 42.50 -4.06 19.03
N THR A 609 43.13 -3.01 19.55
CA THR A 609 42.53 -2.08 20.50
C THR A 609 42.23 -0.74 19.84
N ASP A 610 41.13 -0.12 20.24
CA ASP A 610 40.85 1.27 19.90
C ASP A 610 41.69 2.27 20.75
N LEU A 611 41.47 3.57 20.60
CA LEU A 611 42.22 4.61 21.32
C LEU A 611 42.00 4.59 22.85
N PHE A 612 40.94 3.94 23.31
CA PHE A 612 40.63 3.75 24.73
C PHE A 612 41.08 2.38 25.24
N GLY A 613 41.71 1.55 24.41
CA GLY A 613 42.13 0.20 24.78
C GLY A 613 41.04 -0.87 24.66
N TYR A 614 39.87 -0.57 24.08
CA TYR A 614 38.82 -1.58 23.91
C TYR A 614 39.17 -2.54 22.77
N THR A 615 39.21 -3.83 23.09
CA THR A 615 39.23 -4.92 22.10
C THR A 615 37.82 -5.22 21.58
N SER A 616 37.71 -5.99 20.50
CA SER A 616 36.41 -6.48 20.01
C SER A 616 35.63 -7.27 21.08
N LEU A 617 36.35 -8.01 21.94
CA LEU A 617 35.75 -8.74 23.07
C LEU A 617 35.20 -7.76 24.14
N ALA A 618 35.94 -6.70 24.46
CA ALA A 618 35.49 -5.66 25.37
C ALA A 618 34.26 -4.91 24.85
N VAL A 619 34.22 -4.60 23.54
CA VAL A 619 33.04 -4.00 22.89
C VAL A 619 31.83 -4.94 22.95
N ALA A 620 32.01 -6.24 22.69
CA ALA A 620 30.94 -7.22 22.80
C ALA A 620 30.43 -7.38 24.25
N ALA A 621 31.33 -7.38 25.24
CA ALA A 621 30.98 -7.42 26.66
C ALA A 621 30.18 -6.19 27.09
N ARG A 622 30.55 -4.99 26.59
CA ARG A 622 29.82 -3.74 26.81
C ARG A 622 28.40 -3.80 26.24
N SER A 623 28.24 -4.36 25.04
CA SER A 623 26.96 -4.45 24.34
C SER A 623 26.10 -5.66 24.74
N GLY A 624 26.66 -6.61 25.49
CA GLY A 624 25.98 -7.87 25.85
C GLY A 624 25.86 -8.86 24.68
N SER A 625 26.75 -8.78 23.69
CA SER A 625 26.75 -9.58 22.46
C SER A 625 27.39 -10.96 22.70
N VAL A 626 26.67 -11.84 23.41
CA VAL A 626 27.20 -13.10 23.95
C VAL A 626 27.68 -14.06 22.85
N ALA A 627 27.01 -14.13 21.71
CA ALA A 627 27.39 -15.04 20.63
C ALA A 627 28.70 -14.60 19.97
N ALA A 628 28.84 -13.30 19.73
CA ALA A 628 30.09 -12.67 19.29
C ALA A 628 31.23 -12.91 20.29
N MET A 629 30.98 -12.77 21.60
CA MET A 629 31.99 -13.04 22.62
C MET A 629 32.47 -14.50 22.58
N ALA A 630 31.54 -15.45 22.50
CA ALA A 630 31.88 -16.87 22.44
C ALA A 630 32.76 -17.20 21.23
N LEU A 631 32.42 -16.65 20.06
CA LEU A 631 33.18 -16.83 18.84
C LEU A 631 34.56 -16.13 18.91
N LEU A 632 34.63 -14.89 19.41
CA LEU A 632 35.89 -14.17 19.56
C LEU A 632 36.86 -14.90 20.50
N LEU A 633 36.37 -15.46 21.61
CA LEU A 633 37.17 -16.28 22.52
C LEU A 633 37.66 -17.57 21.85
N GLU A 634 36.82 -18.23 21.04
CA GLU A 634 37.26 -19.38 20.22
C GLU A 634 38.37 -18.97 19.22
N LYS A 635 38.31 -17.75 18.68
CA LYS A 635 39.31 -17.21 17.76
C LYS A 635 40.52 -16.57 18.44
N GLY A 636 40.70 -16.77 19.75
CA GLY A 636 41.90 -16.35 20.48
C GLY A 636 41.89 -14.91 21.00
N ALA A 637 40.70 -14.34 21.23
CA ALA A 637 40.59 -13.08 21.97
C ALA A 637 41.14 -13.23 23.39
N ASN A 638 41.95 -12.27 23.82
CA ASN A 638 42.48 -12.23 25.18
C ASN A 638 41.37 -11.86 26.17
N ILE A 639 40.96 -12.84 26.97
CA ILE A 639 39.90 -12.71 27.98
C ILE A 639 40.24 -11.69 29.08
N GLU A 640 41.53 -11.42 29.31
CA GLU A 640 42.05 -10.47 30.30
C GLU A 640 42.64 -9.21 29.67
N ALA A 641 42.33 -8.90 28.40
CA ALA A 641 42.76 -7.65 27.79
C ALA A 641 42.21 -6.46 28.59
N THR A 642 43.01 -5.42 28.84
CA THR A 642 42.57 -4.26 29.62
C THR A 642 42.47 -3.01 28.78
N ASP A 643 41.46 -2.19 29.09
CA ASP A 643 41.34 -0.84 28.54
C ASP A 643 42.38 0.13 29.17
N CYS A 644 42.32 1.41 28.78
CA CYS A 644 43.24 2.43 29.29
C CYS A 644 43.12 2.70 30.80
N GLU A 645 42.06 2.25 31.47
CA GLU A 645 41.85 2.37 32.92
C GLU A 645 42.18 1.07 33.66
N GLY A 646 42.47 -0.02 32.94
CA GLY A 646 42.73 -1.33 33.51
C GLY A 646 41.51 -2.24 33.61
N HIS A 647 40.36 -1.88 33.02
CA HIS A 647 39.17 -2.72 33.06
C HIS A 647 39.29 -3.91 32.08
N THR A 648 39.08 -5.12 32.58
CA THR A 648 38.94 -6.33 31.76
C THR A 648 37.54 -6.43 31.13
N PRO A 649 37.30 -7.27 30.09
CA PRO A 649 35.97 -7.54 29.58
C PRO A 649 34.94 -7.91 30.67
N LEU A 650 35.37 -8.60 31.73
CA LEU A 650 34.51 -8.94 32.87
C LEU A 650 34.12 -7.69 33.68
N ALA A 651 35.08 -6.81 33.96
CA ALA A 651 34.81 -5.52 34.60
C ALA A 651 33.92 -4.63 33.73
N ILE A 652 34.13 -4.60 32.41
CA ILE A 652 33.29 -3.87 31.46
C ILE A 652 31.86 -4.43 31.47
N GLY A 653 31.69 -5.75 31.39
CA GLY A 653 30.38 -6.39 31.53
C GLY A 653 29.68 -6.01 32.84
N ALA A 654 30.42 -5.90 33.94
CA ALA A 654 29.91 -5.45 35.23
C ALA A 654 29.54 -3.95 35.27
N ILE A 655 30.31 -3.08 34.62
CA ILE A 655 30.02 -1.64 34.49
C ILE A 655 28.70 -1.39 33.75
N TYR A 656 28.40 -2.19 32.73
CA TYR A 656 27.22 -2.03 31.87
C TYR A 656 26.07 -2.99 32.20
N GLY A 657 26.24 -3.86 33.21
CA GLY A 657 25.19 -4.79 33.67
C GLY A 657 24.87 -5.91 32.68
N ALA A 658 25.81 -6.29 31.83
CA ALA A 658 25.65 -7.34 30.83
C ALA A 658 25.77 -8.74 31.48
N THR A 659 24.76 -9.14 32.26
CA THR A 659 24.78 -10.36 33.08
C THR A 659 25.11 -11.64 32.29
N ALA A 660 24.60 -11.77 31.06
CA ALA A 660 24.88 -12.93 30.22
C ALA A 660 26.33 -12.94 29.68
N ALA A 661 26.90 -11.76 29.40
CA ALA A 661 28.31 -11.61 29.06
C ALA A 661 29.21 -11.97 30.25
N ILE A 662 28.85 -11.53 31.46
CA ILE A 662 29.53 -11.89 32.72
C ILE A 662 29.51 -13.40 32.92
N ALA A 663 28.34 -14.05 32.76
CA ALA A 663 28.22 -15.50 32.90
C ALA A 663 29.16 -16.24 31.94
N LEU A 664 29.14 -15.88 30.65
CA LEU A 664 30.01 -16.50 29.65
C LEU A 664 31.50 -16.30 29.96
N LEU A 665 31.92 -15.09 30.36
CA LEU A 665 33.32 -14.81 30.69
C LEU A 665 33.79 -15.64 31.89
N LEU A 666 32.97 -15.76 32.94
CA LEU A 666 33.27 -16.61 34.09
C LEU A 666 33.34 -18.09 33.72
N GLU A 667 32.42 -18.58 32.89
CA GLU A 667 32.45 -19.95 32.34
C GLU A 667 33.72 -20.22 31.52
N LYS A 668 34.26 -19.20 30.85
CA LYS A 668 35.50 -19.27 30.06
C LYS A 668 36.76 -18.98 30.88
N GLY A 669 36.65 -18.81 32.20
CA GLY A 669 37.77 -18.70 33.11
C GLY A 669 38.31 -17.29 33.32
N ALA A 670 37.51 -16.25 33.07
CA ALA A 670 37.89 -14.87 33.39
C ALA A 670 38.17 -14.72 34.90
N ASN A 671 39.20 -13.95 35.25
CA ASN A 671 39.55 -13.70 36.64
C ASN A 671 38.49 -12.82 37.31
N ILE A 672 37.69 -13.43 38.19
CA ILE A 672 36.61 -12.75 38.93
C ILE A 672 37.11 -11.61 39.84
N GLU A 673 38.39 -11.65 40.23
CA GLU A 673 39.05 -10.65 41.07
C GLU A 673 40.00 -9.73 40.27
N ALA A 674 39.89 -9.68 38.94
CA ALA A 674 40.70 -8.79 38.12
C ALA A 674 40.48 -7.32 38.52
N ALA A 675 41.46 -6.74 39.20
CA ALA A 675 41.39 -5.37 39.66
C ALA A 675 41.95 -4.41 38.60
N ASP A 676 41.29 -3.26 38.44
CA ASP A 676 41.81 -2.18 37.61
C ASP A 676 42.97 -1.42 38.29
N ARG A 677 43.41 -0.31 37.70
CA ARG A 677 44.53 0.49 38.25
C ARG A 677 44.25 1.08 39.63
N GLU A 678 42.99 1.23 40.01
CA GLU A 678 42.56 1.73 41.31
C GLU A 678 42.23 0.60 42.31
N GLY A 679 42.53 -0.66 41.97
CA GLY A 679 42.22 -1.79 42.84
C GLY A 679 40.75 -2.22 42.82
N ARG A 680 39.94 -1.74 41.85
CA ARG A 680 38.49 -1.97 41.78
C ARG A 680 38.19 -3.25 41.01
N THR A 681 37.43 -4.16 41.61
CA THR A 681 37.05 -5.45 41.02
C THR A 681 35.74 -5.38 40.21
N PRO A 682 35.40 -6.38 39.38
CA PRO A 682 34.11 -6.43 38.68
C PRO A 682 32.91 -6.32 39.63
N LEU A 683 32.97 -6.92 40.82
CA LEU A 683 31.92 -6.79 41.85
C LEU A 683 31.79 -5.34 42.33
N TRP A 684 32.91 -4.63 42.49
CA TRP A 684 32.92 -3.21 42.84
C TRP A 684 32.17 -2.38 41.80
N PHE A 685 32.41 -2.62 40.51
CA PHE A 685 31.71 -1.92 39.43
C PHE A 685 30.22 -2.26 39.35
N ALA A 686 29.86 -3.54 39.42
CA ALA A 686 28.45 -3.96 39.41
C ALA A 686 27.66 -3.32 40.57
N ALA A 687 28.25 -3.28 41.76
CA ALA A 687 27.66 -2.66 42.94
C ALA A 687 27.54 -1.13 42.79
N ARG A 688 28.58 -0.45 42.32
CA ARG A 688 28.56 1.00 42.08
C ARG A 688 27.51 1.41 41.06
N CYS A 689 27.38 0.65 39.97
CA CYS A 689 26.44 0.96 38.89
C CYS A 689 25.00 0.47 39.19
N GLY A 690 24.81 -0.30 40.28
CA GLY A 690 23.49 -0.78 40.71
C GLY A 690 22.96 -1.95 39.87
N HIS A 691 23.83 -2.72 39.23
CA HIS A 691 23.44 -3.86 38.39
C HIS A 691 23.25 -5.13 39.22
N MET A 692 22.10 -5.22 39.90
CA MET A 692 21.83 -6.28 40.90
C MET A 692 21.99 -7.71 40.37
N ALA A 693 21.50 -7.99 39.16
CA ALA A 693 21.66 -9.31 38.55
C ALA A 693 23.14 -9.69 38.32
N ALA A 694 23.98 -8.70 38.00
CA ALA A 694 25.43 -8.89 37.89
C ALA A 694 26.09 -9.09 39.26
N VAL A 695 25.66 -8.34 40.29
CA VAL A 695 26.12 -8.50 41.68
C VAL A 695 25.79 -9.91 42.20
N GLU A 696 24.55 -10.35 42.06
CA GLU A 696 24.11 -11.68 42.47
C GLU A 696 24.89 -12.78 41.77
N LEU A 697 25.10 -12.64 40.45
CA LEU A 697 25.85 -13.59 39.66
C LEU A 697 27.32 -13.67 40.11
N LEU A 698 27.99 -12.52 40.25
CA LEU A 698 29.40 -12.47 40.68
C LEU A 698 29.59 -13.07 42.09
N LEU A 699 28.70 -12.76 43.04
CA LEU A 699 28.73 -13.36 44.37
C LEU A 699 28.49 -14.87 44.33
N LYS A 700 27.56 -15.34 43.48
CA LYS A 700 27.31 -16.78 43.30
C LYS A 700 28.55 -17.51 42.77
N TRP A 701 29.35 -16.86 41.94
CA TRP A 701 30.62 -17.38 41.43
C TRP A 701 31.81 -17.15 42.38
N GLY A 702 31.58 -16.60 43.57
CA GLY A 702 32.58 -16.50 44.64
C GLY A 702 33.36 -15.19 44.69
N ALA A 703 32.87 -14.12 44.08
CA ALA A 703 33.53 -12.81 44.15
C ALA A 703 33.72 -12.33 45.60
N ASN A 704 34.89 -11.79 45.92
CA ASN A 704 35.25 -11.33 47.26
C ASN A 704 34.53 -10.02 47.61
N ILE A 705 33.48 -10.14 48.42
CA ILE A 705 32.69 -9.01 48.92
C ILE A 705 33.50 -8.01 49.76
N ALA A 706 34.64 -8.43 50.32
CA ALA A 706 35.50 -7.64 51.17
C ALA A 706 36.71 -7.05 50.44
N ALA A 707 36.85 -7.25 49.12
CA ALA A 707 37.89 -6.60 48.33
C ALA A 707 37.79 -5.08 48.48
N VAL A 708 38.93 -4.41 48.67
CA VAL A 708 39.00 -2.95 48.83
C VAL A 708 39.78 -2.35 47.67
N ASP A 709 39.33 -1.20 47.19
CA ASP A 709 40.10 -0.37 46.26
C ASP A 709 41.28 0.31 46.96
N ASN A 710 42.10 1.04 46.19
CA ASN A 710 43.27 1.78 46.68
C ASN A 710 42.93 2.86 47.72
N HIS A 711 41.66 3.22 47.85
CA HIS A 711 41.14 4.19 48.81
C HIS A 711 40.52 3.51 50.04
N GLY A 712 40.57 2.17 50.11
CA GLY A 712 40.04 1.38 51.22
C GLY A 712 38.53 1.13 51.16
N TRP A 713 37.86 1.42 50.04
CA TRP A 713 36.43 1.19 49.90
C TRP A 713 36.15 -0.21 49.36
N THR A 714 35.32 -0.94 50.10
CA THR A 714 34.64 -2.13 49.58
C THR A 714 33.51 -1.75 48.62
N PRO A 715 33.06 -2.68 47.74
CA PRO A 715 31.86 -2.50 46.91
C PRO A 715 30.65 -1.96 47.69
N LEU A 716 30.48 -2.42 48.94
CA LEU A 716 29.40 -2.00 49.83
C LEU A 716 29.62 -0.61 50.42
N THR A 717 30.82 -0.31 50.93
CA THR A 717 31.09 0.98 51.59
C THR A 717 31.05 2.15 50.61
N HIS A 718 31.45 1.95 49.34
CA HIS A 718 31.32 2.99 48.32
C HIS A 718 29.84 3.26 47.97
N ALA A 719 29.02 2.21 47.79
CA ALA A 719 27.59 2.35 47.54
C ALA A 719 26.87 3.11 48.67
N VAL A 720 27.28 2.88 49.93
CA VAL A 720 26.77 3.58 51.12
C VAL A 720 27.36 5.00 51.27
N GLY A 721 28.59 5.24 50.81
CA GLY A 721 29.25 6.55 50.82
C GLY A 721 28.57 7.58 49.91
N GLU A 722 28.18 7.17 48.70
CA GLU A 722 27.37 7.99 47.78
C GLU A 722 25.96 8.27 48.33
N GLU A 723 25.30 7.29 48.95
CA GLU A 723 24.00 7.46 49.66
C GLU A 723 24.09 8.56 50.73
N ARG A 724 25.18 8.56 51.51
CA ARG A 724 25.43 9.53 52.59
C ARG A 724 25.76 10.91 52.04
N ARG A 725 26.64 10.98 51.03
CA ARG A 725 27.04 12.22 50.35
C ARG A 725 25.86 12.89 49.64
N TRP A 726 24.99 12.11 49.00
CA TRP A 726 23.76 12.60 48.39
C TRP A 726 22.78 13.15 49.43
N ARG A 727 22.53 12.41 50.52
CA ARG A 727 21.68 12.89 51.62
C ARG A 727 22.21 14.17 52.25
N GLU A 728 23.53 14.29 52.44
CA GLU A 728 24.17 15.51 52.98
C GLU A 728 24.08 16.72 52.03
N LEU A 729 24.29 16.52 50.72
CA LEU A 729 24.18 17.58 49.71
C LEU A 729 22.74 18.03 49.46
N ASN A 730 21.77 17.11 49.57
CA ASN A 730 20.35 17.41 49.45
C ASN A 730 19.82 18.15 50.71
N CYS A 731 20.27 17.77 51.91
CA CYS A 731 20.01 18.51 53.14
C CYS A 731 20.63 19.92 53.16
N ARG A 732 21.66 20.18 52.33
CA ARG A 732 22.31 21.49 52.17
C ARG A 732 21.75 22.34 51.01
N GLY A 733 20.78 21.84 50.24
CA GLY A 733 20.06 22.60 49.20
C GLY A 733 20.87 22.99 47.95
N MET A 734 21.96 22.29 47.62
CA MET A 734 22.92 22.74 46.60
C MET A 734 22.68 22.24 45.15
N TRP A 735 21.48 21.78 44.74
CA TRP A 735 21.24 21.28 43.38
C TRP A 735 19.99 21.86 42.69
N GLN A 736 20.13 22.26 41.41
CA GLN A 736 19.03 22.74 40.56
C GLN A 736 18.20 21.58 39.97
N HIS A 737 16.91 21.86 39.73
CA HIS A 737 15.76 20.94 39.56
C HIS A 737 15.85 19.79 38.54
N GLY A 738 16.90 19.68 37.71
CA GLY A 738 17.08 18.54 36.78
C GLY A 738 17.72 17.28 37.40
N SER A 739 18.37 17.40 38.58
CA SER A 739 19.16 16.30 39.19
C SER A 739 18.39 15.45 40.21
N HIS A 740 17.13 15.78 40.47
CA HIS A 740 16.36 15.20 41.57
C HIS A 740 15.91 13.75 41.31
N ASN A 741 15.54 13.41 40.07
CA ASN A 741 15.10 12.05 39.71
C ASN A 741 16.30 11.08 39.60
N TYR A 742 17.41 11.54 39.02
CA TYR A 742 18.63 10.73 38.89
C TYR A 742 19.22 10.36 40.26
N GLY A 743 19.26 11.32 41.19
CA GLY A 743 19.73 11.10 42.56
C GLY A 743 18.82 10.17 43.39
N ARG A 744 17.51 10.22 43.18
CA ARG A 744 16.55 9.35 43.88
C ARG A 744 16.60 7.91 43.38
N GLU A 745 16.80 7.70 42.08
CA GLU A 745 17.07 6.37 41.52
C GLU A 745 18.40 5.78 41.98
N GLN A 746 19.46 6.59 42.04
CA GLN A 746 20.78 6.19 42.59
C GLN A 746 20.66 5.75 44.06
N LEU A 747 19.83 6.44 44.86
CA LEU A 747 19.58 6.10 46.26
C LEU A 747 18.84 4.76 46.42
N ILE A 748 17.79 4.52 45.63
CA ILE A 748 17.03 3.25 45.64
C ILE A 748 17.93 2.08 45.20
N ARG A 749 18.80 2.31 44.21
CA ARG A 749 19.80 1.32 43.76
C ARG A 749 20.81 1.03 44.88
N ALA A 750 21.34 2.05 45.56
CA ALA A 750 22.27 1.89 46.68
C ALA A 750 21.63 1.14 47.87
N GLU A 751 20.37 1.40 48.20
CA GLU A 751 19.63 0.69 49.26
C GLU A 751 19.39 -0.79 48.92
N SER A 752 19.09 -1.10 47.65
CA SER A 752 18.90 -2.48 47.17
C SER A 752 20.22 -3.27 47.16
N VAL A 753 21.31 -2.66 46.66
CA VAL A 753 22.69 -3.19 46.71
C VAL A 753 23.10 -3.47 48.15
N ARG A 754 22.85 -2.52 49.06
CA ARG A 754 23.13 -2.64 50.49
C ARG A 754 22.38 -3.82 51.11
N ALA A 755 21.08 -3.96 50.86
CA ALA A 755 20.26 -5.02 51.45
C ALA A 755 20.78 -6.42 51.11
N GLN A 756 21.21 -6.68 49.86
CA GLN A 756 21.69 -8.00 49.44
C GLN A 756 23.15 -8.27 49.84
N LEU A 757 24.06 -7.30 49.72
CA LEU A 757 25.45 -7.45 50.18
C LEU A 757 25.52 -7.68 51.71
N SER A 758 24.58 -7.10 52.47
CA SER A 758 24.43 -7.36 53.91
C SER A 758 24.01 -8.80 54.23
N VAL A 759 23.35 -9.50 53.30
CA VAL A 759 22.94 -10.91 53.46
C VAL A 759 24.10 -11.85 53.15
N GLY A 760 24.96 -11.52 52.18
CA GLY A 760 26.15 -12.30 51.82
C GLY A 760 27.30 -12.26 52.85
N MET A 761 27.36 -11.24 53.71
CA MET A 761 28.34 -11.13 54.80
C MET A 761 28.03 -11.98 56.04
N ARG A 762 26.92 -12.74 56.07
CA ARG A 762 26.66 -13.68 57.16
C ARG A 762 27.49 -14.96 56.93
N PRO A 763 28.36 -15.38 57.87
CA PRO A 763 29.08 -16.64 57.72
C PRO A 763 28.08 -17.80 57.64
N LYS A 764 28.32 -18.75 56.72
CA LYS A 764 27.55 -20.01 56.65
C LYS A 764 27.76 -20.84 57.91
#